data_AF-A0A950XUZ3-F1
#
_entry.id   AF-A0A950XUZ3-F1
#
_cell.length_a   1.000
_cell.length_b   1.000
_cell.length_c   1.000
_cell.angle_alpha   90.00
_cell.angle_beta   90.00
_cell.angle_gamma   90.00
#
_symmetry.space_group_name_H-M   'P 1'
#
loop_
_entity.id
_entity.type
_entity.pdbx_description
1 polymer ?
#
loop_
_entity_poly.entity_id
_entity_poly.type
_entity_poly.pdbx_seq_one_letter_code
_entity_poly.pdbx_strand_id
1 'polypeptide(L)'
;MKEFGIILVLYRPTAEFVANMLRLSGACPHAVAVDNSPDPDEHLHGLLRRHGVQVILNGNRGGLAGAYNRGADALLARGCEAFFLLDQDSEIERSFFEKMLAAANELGLDEFLLGPKIYEIKLDKFMPMLAPGKYLPKSVPVADKTSGLFPTMGVISSGSMISAAAYRKIGPFREDYFIEYLDGEYSMRARRAGVPIYLNAAVTLRQNFGDITRRGKLFSTNHPAWRRYYVARNCVHCFSTYREYVGLHWLSSIFVLQQVIMVLLFEAPKGKKLLALASGYVDGVRGRLGTFEERHPRLAAICGAPAKRRKLSHIEHIVEGNIVYFVRVNGCLAPEGLRSALNQVQKKHPALRALLREERNGLCYDYDAAPEIPLRIVPRETDEDYRCECERELRGNLGTGEPLFRATWLRGEQEHDLLLTTSHRICDGASMLILVREILECLREIAAPNRLIPYQPITPRDLIADYRPSSVWKSKLAAWGMNCVLRLPESRKPLENREHFLEWRADVFLSERLRQRSKQEGASVHAMFLVALDRALPAVFGGNTPKWIENPVDIRRGRFPALKDDMIFFGGGNFKVMTGRSPDEEFWDRARAIHEEIHAKVEQELREIPRRLHFLEMLRPVSRRQVQTIVRLGDVTKRNGSWNRFAFSNLGKVDLIEGDAPFQVTDLRIYMHSVHVRALCLVTYTFNGEMRFYCMGDEKCISPEQAETLRRRFMEILENAVAPADTYRNQIEHAAVN
;
A
#
# COMPACT_ATOMS: atom_id res chain seq x y z
N MET A 1 29.46 29.82 22.90
CA MET A 1 28.27 29.76 22.04
C MET A 1 27.02 30.05 22.84
N LYS A 2 26.22 31.03 22.43
CA LYS A 2 24.96 31.39 23.13
C LYS A 2 23.71 31.00 22.34
N GLU A 3 23.76 31.04 21.01
CA GLU A 3 22.61 30.73 20.15
C GLU A 3 22.93 29.59 19.18
N PHE A 4 22.23 28.46 19.32
CA PHE A 4 22.29 27.33 18.40
C PHE A 4 20.89 26.98 17.91
N GLY A 5 20.80 26.34 16.75
CA GLY A 5 19.53 25.83 16.22
C GLY A 5 19.52 24.33 15.96
N ILE A 6 18.34 23.79 15.68
CA ILE A 6 18.15 22.38 15.36
C ILE A 6 17.40 22.27 14.03
N ILE A 7 17.95 21.50 13.09
CA ILE A 7 17.31 21.12 11.84
C ILE A 7 16.80 19.70 11.99
N LEU A 8 15.48 19.53 11.89
CA LEU A 8 14.80 18.24 11.92
C LEU A 8 14.26 17.96 10.52
N VAL A 9 14.77 16.93 9.85
CA VAL A 9 14.25 16.55 8.53
C VAL A 9 13.17 15.50 8.67
N LEU A 10 12.00 15.78 8.08
CA LEU A 10 10.84 14.88 8.10
C LEU A 10 10.65 14.21 6.75
N TYR A 11 10.30 12.94 6.78
CA TYR A 11 9.88 12.20 5.60
C TYR A 11 8.76 11.24 5.99
N ARG A 12 7.54 11.61 5.62
CA ARG A 12 6.28 10.96 6.00
C ARG A 12 6.21 10.70 7.51
N PRO A 13 6.33 11.76 8.35
CA PRO A 13 6.43 11.61 9.80
C PRO A 13 5.16 11.04 10.42
N THR A 14 5.31 10.20 11.44
CA THR A 14 4.22 9.69 12.28
C THR A 14 4.00 10.61 13.48
N ALA A 15 2.85 10.48 14.15
CA ALA A 15 2.57 11.23 15.37
C ALA A 15 3.59 10.97 16.49
N GLU A 16 4.11 9.74 16.59
CA GLU A 16 5.15 9.36 17.56
C GLU A 16 6.48 10.11 17.30
N PHE A 17 6.89 10.20 16.04
CA PHE A 17 8.09 10.97 15.67
C PHE A 17 7.93 12.44 16.01
N VAL A 18 6.76 13.02 15.73
CA VAL A 18 6.47 14.41 16.10
C VAL A 18 6.46 14.59 17.62
N ALA A 19 5.91 13.66 18.39
CA ALA A 19 5.96 13.72 19.85
C ALA A 19 7.40 13.65 20.41
N ASN A 20 8.29 12.85 19.79
CA ASN A 20 9.71 12.85 20.13
C ASN A 20 10.35 14.21 19.80
N MET A 21 10.08 14.76 18.61
CA MET A 21 10.58 16.07 18.19
C MET A 21 10.13 17.22 19.10
N LEU A 22 8.88 17.21 19.55
CA LEU A 22 8.37 18.23 20.45
C LEU A 22 9.16 18.25 21.78
N ARG A 23 9.54 17.09 22.30
CA ARG A 23 10.44 17.02 23.47
C ARG A 23 11.80 17.65 23.17
N LEU A 24 12.33 17.45 21.95
CA LEU A 24 13.63 18.01 21.54
C LEU A 24 13.56 19.53 21.34
N SER A 25 12.46 20.05 20.81
CA SER A 25 12.25 21.49 20.64
C SER A 25 12.19 22.24 21.97
N GLY A 26 11.78 21.58 23.06
CA GLY A 26 11.84 22.16 24.41
C GLY A 26 13.26 22.49 24.89
N ALA A 27 14.29 21.87 24.31
CA ALA A 27 15.69 22.12 24.64
C ALA A 27 16.34 23.25 23.83
N CYS A 28 15.68 23.75 22.77
CA CYS A 28 16.22 24.78 21.89
C CYS A 28 15.11 25.66 21.28
N PRO A 29 15.09 26.97 21.55
CA PRO A 29 14.08 27.87 20.99
C PRO A 29 14.18 28.04 19.46
N HIS A 30 15.32 27.68 18.85
CA HIS A 30 15.56 27.78 17.41
C HIS A 30 15.44 26.41 16.72
N ALA A 31 14.25 25.81 16.78
CA ALA A 31 13.95 24.58 16.07
C ALA A 31 13.30 24.84 14.69
N VAL A 32 13.81 24.16 13.67
CA VAL A 32 13.26 24.17 12.31
C VAL A 32 13.00 22.73 11.87
N ALA A 33 11.75 22.42 11.60
CA ALA A 33 11.33 21.19 10.95
C ALA A 33 11.22 21.41 9.44
N VAL A 34 12.03 20.71 8.66
CA VAL A 34 11.98 20.73 7.21
C VAL A 34 11.27 19.48 6.72
N ASP A 35 10.02 19.65 6.27
CA ASP A 35 9.24 18.55 5.74
C ASP A 35 9.66 18.21 4.31
N ASN A 36 10.41 17.12 4.19
CA ASN A 36 10.92 16.60 2.94
C ASN A 36 9.95 15.60 2.28
N SER A 37 8.77 15.39 2.85
CA SER A 37 7.71 14.57 2.24
C SER A 37 7.22 15.24 0.96
N PRO A 38 6.97 14.48 -0.13
CA PRO A 38 6.26 15.02 -1.30
C PRO A 38 4.87 15.56 -0.92
N ASP A 39 4.28 14.97 0.12
CA ASP A 39 2.92 15.20 0.60
C ASP A 39 2.99 15.75 2.04
N PRO A 40 2.77 17.06 2.29
CA PRO A 40 2.84 17.63 3.63
C PRO A 40 1.66 17.21 4.51
N ASP A 41 1.91 17.08 5.81
CA ASP A 41 0.85 16.92 6.81
C ASP A 41 0.59 18.24 7.54
N GLU A 42 -0.42 18.98 7.09
CA GLU A 42 -0.76 20.29 7.68
C GLU A 42 -1.18 20.22 9.15
N HIS A 43 -1.72 19.09 9.62
CA HIS A 43 -2.04 18.95 11.04
C HIS A 43 -0.76 18.86 11.88
N LEU A 44 0.19 18.02 11.46
CA LEU A 44 1.49 17.93 12.13
C LEU A 44 2.25 19.24 12.04
N HIS A 45 2.16 19.95 10.91
CA HIS A 45 2.74 21.27 10.77
C HIS A 45 2.11 22.26 11.77
N GLY A 46 0.78 22.24 11.92
CA GLY A 46 0.07 23.04 12.92
C GLY A 46 0.46 22.69 14.36
N LEU A 47 0.69 21.42 14.67
CA LEU A 47 1.16 20.98 15.98
C LEU A 47 2.58 21.49 16.29
N LEU A 48 3.50 21.35 15.32
CA LEU A 48 4.88 21.85 15.43
C LEU A 48 4.91 23.37 15.59
N ARG A 49 4.14 24.10 14.78
CA ARG A 49 4.01 25.57 14.87
C ARG A 49 3.50 26.02 16.25
N ARG A 50 2.52 25.30 16.83
CA ARG A 50 1.98 25.59 18.18
C ARG A 50 3.03 25.44 19.29
N HIS A 51 4.07 24.65 19.08
CA HIS A 51 5.16 24.46 20.03
C HIS A 51 6.40 25.30 19.67
N GLY A 52 6.23 26.34 18.84
CA GLY A 52 7.31 27.25 18.48
C GLY A 52 8.30 26.71 17.44
N VAL A 53 8.05 25.54 16.86
CA VAL A 53 8.90 24.98 15.80
C VAL A 53 8.50 25.60 14.46
N GLN A 54 9.47 26.19 13.75
CA GLN A 54 9.23 26.64 12.37
C GLN A 54 9.12 25.43 11.46
N VAL A 55 8.12 25.42 10.58
CA VAL A 55 7.95 24.34 9.60
C VAL A 55 8.20 24.88 8.19
N ILE A 56 9.08 24.22 7.44
CA ILE A 56 9.42 24.55 6.05
C ILE A 56 9.07 23.36 5.16
N LEU A 57 8.22 23.57 4.17
CA LEU A 57 7.92 22.54 3.16
C LEU A 57 9.02 22.48 2.10
N ASN A 58 9.67 21.33 1.96
CA ASN A 58 10.67 21.08 0.92
C ASN A 58 10.13 20.21 -0.24
N GLY A 59 9.20 19.28 0.01
CA GLY A 59 8.60 18.49 -1.08
C GLY A 59 9.59 17.59 -1.82
N ASN A 60 10.61 17.07 -1.12
CA ASN A 60 11.73 16.30 -1.67
C ASN A 60 12.58 17.02 -2.74
N ARG A 61 12.51 18.36 -2.82
CA ARG A 61 13.35 19.16 -3.72
C ARG A 61 14.81 19.11 -3.27
N GLY A 62 15.70 18.70 -4.17
CA GLY A 62 17.13 18.51 -3.84
C GLY A 62 17.41 17.34 -2.87
N GLY A 63 16.42 16.47 -2.63
CA GLY A 63 16.53 15.35 -1.71
C GLY A 63 16.81 15.77 -0.26
N LEU A 64 17.54 14.93 0.47
CA LEU A 64 17.92 15.18 1.86
C LEU A 64 18.86 16.39 1.99
N ALA A 65 19.75 16.59 1.01
CA ALA A 65 20.63 17.76 0.97
C ALA A 65 19.85 19.08 0.88
N GLY A 66 18.82 19.13 0.03
CA GLY A 66 17.94 20.30 -0.10
C GLY A 66 17.19 20.61 1.21
N ALA A 67 16.79 19.57 1.95
CA ALA A 67 16.18 19.76 3.27
C ALA A 67 17.17 20.36 4.29
N TYR A 68 18.41 19.85 4.35
CA TYR A 68 19.45 20.43 5.21
C TYR A 68 19.78 21.87 4.84
N ASN A 69 19.90 22.19 3.55
CA ASN A 69 20.19 23.55 3.09
C ASN A 69 19.10 24.54 3.54
N ARG A 70 17.82 24.22 3.31
CA ARG A 70 16.71 25.09 3.74
C ARG A 70 16.67 25.30 5.26
N GLY A 71 16.93 24.23 6.02
CA GLY A 71 17.01 24.32 7.47
C GLY A 71 18.16 25.23 7.92
N ALA A 72 19.34 25.08 7.31
CA ALA A 72 20.52 25.87 7.63
C ALA A 72 20.30 27.34 7.29
N ASP A 73 19.80 27.64 6.09
CA ASP A 73 19.49 29.01 5.67
C ASP A 73 18.52 29.70 6.64
N ALA A 74 17.48 29.00 7.08
CA ALA A 74 16.50 29.54 8.03
C ALA A 74 17.11 29.83 9.41
N LEU A 75 17.99 28.97 9.91
CA LEU A 75 18.66 29.17 11.19
C LEU A 75 19.74 30.25 11.13
N LEU A 76 20.51 30.30 10.04
CA LEU A 76 21.55 31.33 9.85
C LEU A 76 20.93 32.73 9.72
N ALA A 77 19.76 32.85 9.07
CA ALA A 77 19.02 34.10 9.01
C ALA A 77 18.54 34.59 10.39
N ARG A 78 18.45 33.69 11.38
CA ARG A 78 18.08 34.00 12.77
C ARG A 78 19.28 34.31 13.67
N GLY A 79 20.50 34.32 13.13
CA GLY A 79 21.71 34.63 13.90
C GLY A 79 22.34 33.45 14.62
N CYS A 80 21.83 32.21 14.45
CA CYS A 80 22.40 31.04 15.12
C CYS A 80 23.89 30.87 14.77
N GLU A 81 24.73 30.70 15.80
CA GLU A 81 26.19 30.54 15.69
C GLU A 81 26.56 29.11 15.24
N ALA A 82 25.67 28.16 15.45
CA ALA A 82 25.79 26.78 15.00
C ALA A 82 24.41 26.12 14.88
N PHE A 83 24.35 24.98 14.20
CA PHE A 83 23.13 24.19 14.12
C PHE A 83 23.41 22.69 14.18
N PHE A 84 22.43 21.94 14.70
CA PHE A 84 22.43 20.49 14.70
C PHE A 84 21.62 19.94 13.52
N LEU A 85 22.09 18.84 12.96
CA LEU A 85 21.32 18.02 12.02
C LEU A 85 20.75 16.82 12.76
N LEU A 86 19.45 16.57 12.64
CA LEU A 86 18.81 15.41 13.24
C LEU A 86 17.84 14.74 12.26
N ASP A 87 17.99 13.43 12.13
CA ASP A 87 17.05 12.56 11.43
C ASP A 87 15.87 12.19 12.34
N GLN A 88 14.70 11.95 11.74
CA GLN A 88 13.46 11.69 12.48
C GLN A 88 13.48 10.43 13.37
N ASP A 89 14.37 9.47 13.13
CA ASP A 89 14.55 8.21 13.86
C ASP A 89 15.71 8.23 14.88
N SER A 90 16.21 9.42 15.20
CA SER A 90 17.31 9.61 16.14
C SER A 90 16.87 9.55 17.60
N GLU A 91 17.52 8.68 18.38
CA GLU A 91 17.38 8.61 19.83
C GLU A 91 18.56 9.32 20.51
N ILE A 92 18.26 10.43 21.21
CA ILE A 92 19.26 11.21 21.95
C ILE A 92 19.00 11.20 23.46
N GLU A 93 20.07 11.31 24.25
CA GLU A 93 19.98 11.47 25.71
C GLU A 93 19.57 12.89 26.11
N ARG A 94 19.04 13.07 27.32
CA ARG A 94 18.56 14.39 27.81
C ARG A 94 19.65 15.47 27.81
N SER A 95 20.89 15.09 28.14
CA SER A 95 22.04 16.01 28.20
C SER A 95 22.81 16.10 26.88
N PHE A 96 22.24 15.60 25.77
CA PHE A 96 22.91 15.55 24.47
C PHE A 96 23.39 16.94 24.02
N PHE A 97 22.49 17.91 23.95
CA PHE A 97 22.83 19.26 23.48
C PHE A 97 23.78 19.97 24.44
N GLU A 98 23.56 19.86 25.75
CA GLU A 98 24.41 20.44 26.80
C GLU A 98 25.87 19.98 26.64
N LYS A 99 26.09 18.67 26.53
CA LYS A 99 27.43 18.09 26.37
C LYS A 99 28.07 18.43 25.02
N MET A 100 27.28 18.51 23.94
CA MET A 100 27.79 18.92 22.63
C MET A 100 28.20 20.39 22.61
N LEU A 101 27.43 21.27 23.27
CA LEU A 101 27.76 22.69 23.42
C LEU A 101 28.99 22.89 24.31
N ALA A 102 29.09 22.15 25.42
CA ALA A 102 30.27 22.17 26.29
C ALA A 102 31.53 21.79 25.50
N ALA A 103 31.46 20.72 24.71
CA ALA A 103 32.55 20.30 23.82
C ALA A 103 32.91 21.36 22.77
N ALA A 104 31.91 22.01 22.15
CA ALA A 104 32.16 23.06 21.18
C ALA A 104 32.82 24.30 21.82
N ASN A 105 32.45 24.65 23.05
CA ASN A 105 33.10 25.71 23.81
C ASN A 105 34.53 25.32 24.24
N GLU A 106 34.76 24.04 24.60
CA GLU A 106 36.10 23.50 24.92
C GLU A 106 37.04 23.56 23.71
N LEU A 107 36.54 23.32 22.50
CA LEU A 107 37.34 23.49 21.27
C LEU A 107 37.84 24.93 21.12
N GLY A 108 37.01 25.93 21.47
CA GLY A 108 37.36 27.34 21.32
C GLY A 108 37.61 27.77 19.87
N LEU A 109 36.99 27.09 18.90
CA LEU A 109 37.15 27.33 17.47
C LEU A 109 35.90 27.99 16.89
N ASP A 110 36.08 28.95 15.98
CA ASP A 110 34.98 29.55 15.23
C ASP A 110 34.43 28.60 14.15
N GLU A 111 35.34 27.84 13.53
CA GLU A 111 35.03 26.89 12.46
C GLU A 111 35.24 25.46 12.94
N PHE A 112 34.18 24.67 12.98
CA PHE A 112 34.23 23.24 13.31
C PHE A 112 33.02 22.47 12.79
N LEU A 113 33.22 21.16 12.63
CA LEU A 113 32.20 20.11 12.62
C LEU A 113 32.42 19.22 13.85
N LEU A 114 31.37 18.93 14.62
CA LEU A 114 31.43 18.12 15.83
C LEU A 114 30.35 17.04 15.81
N GLY A 115 30.71 15.77 16.03
CA GLY A 115 29.77 14.65 16.02
C GLY A 115 29.86 13.77 17.27
N PRO A 116 28.78 13.05 17.63
CA PRO A 116 28.76 12.14 18.78
C PRO A 116 29.33 10.76 18.43
N LYS A 117 29.51 9.91 19.45
CA LYS A 117 29.66 8.47 19.22
C LYS A 117 28.37 7.89 18.67
N ILE A 118 28.50 6.91 17.77
CA ILE A 118 27.35 6.26 17.17
C ILE A 118 27.19 4.85 17.72
N TYR A 119 26.01 4.57 18.27
CA TYR A 119 25.61 3.24 18.68
C TYR A 119 24.48 2.74 17.78
N GLU A 120 24.76 1.66 17.04
CA GLU A 120 23.79 1.07 16.10
C GLU A 120 22.93 0.03 16.82
N ILE A 121 21.63 0.31 16.92
CA ILE A 121 20.69 -0.43 17.76
C ILE A 121 20.57 -1.89 17.32
N LYS A 122 20.44 -2.16 16.01
CA LYS A 122 20.24 -3.53 15.51
C LYS A 122 21.51 -4.38 15.53
N LEU A 123 22.68 -3.75 15.57
CA LEU A 123 23.96 -4.45 15.70
C LEU A 123 24.40 -4.64 17.14
N ASP A 124 23.79 -3.90 18.07
CA ASP A 124 24.21 -3.81 19.46
C ASP A 124 25.71 -3.49 19.56
N LYS A 125 26.12 -2.40 18.87
CA LYS A 125 27.54 -2.07 18.75
C LYS A 125 27.81 -0.58 18.50
N PHE A 126 28.89 -0.08 19.08
CA PHE A 126 29.49 1.21 18.72
C PHE A 126 30.21 1.16 17.37
N MET A 127 29.89 2.11 16.50
CA MET A 127 30.61 2.30 15.25
C MET A 127 31.98 2.92 15.52
N PRO A 128 33.05 2.45 14.87
CA PRO A 128 34.38 3.00 15.05
C PRO A 128 34.49 4.41 14.45
N MET A 129 35.35 5.23 15.03
CA MET A 129 35.75 6.51 14.47
C MET A 129 36.84 6.29 13.42
N LEU A 130 36.86 7.11 12.37
CA LEU A 130 37.96 7.16 11.41
C LEU A 130 38.92 8.29 11.80
N ALA A 131 40.05 7.96 12.45
CA ALA A 131 41.06 8.95 12.81
C ALA A 131 41.88 9.37 11.57
N PRO A 132 42.26 10.65 11.44
CA PRO A 132 43.19 11.11 10.41
C PRO A 132 44.53 10.37 10.53
N GLY A 133 45.10 9.93 9.41
CA GLY A 133 46.42 9.32 9.37
C GLY A 133 47.28 9.91 8.26
N LYS A 134 48.61 9.74 8.35
CA LYS A 134 49.59 10.32 7.41
C LYS A 134 49.42 9.83 5.97
N TYR A 135 48.94 8.60 5.79
CA TYR A 135 48.72 7.97 4.47
C TYR A 135 47.32 7.40 4.33
N LEU A 136 46.76 6.79 5.39
CA LEU A 136 45.43 6.19 5.42
C LEU A 136 44.69 6.53 6.71
N PRO A 137 43.35 6.65 6.67
CA PRO A 137 42.55 6.78 7.87
C PRO A 137 42.63 5.50 8.71
N LYS A 138 42.70 5.66 10.03
CA LYS A 138 42.75 4.53 10.97
C LYS A 138 41.37 4.33 11.60
N SER A 139 40.83 3.12 11.50
CA SER A 139 39.62 2.73 12.24
C SER A 139 39.97 2.57 13.73
N VAL A 140 39.34 3.37 14.59
CA VAL A 140 39.60 3.42 16.03
C VAL A 140 38.32 3.06 16.78
N PRO A 141 38.32 1.99 17.59
CA PRO A 141 37.22 1.69 18.50
C PRO A 141 36.98 2.84 19.49
N VAL A 142 35.70 3.16 19.73
CA VAL A 142 35.30 4.26 20.62
C VAL A 142 34.41 3.83 21.77
N ALA A 143 34.13 2.53 21.91
CA ALA A 143 33.24 1.99 22.95
C ALA A 143 33.71 2.41 24.36
N ASP A 144 35.01 2.22 24.63
CA ASP A 144 35.60 2.50 25.95
C ASP A 144 35.94 3.98 26.18
N LYS A 145 35.73 4.85 25.17
CA LYS A 145 35.99 6.28 25.29
C LYS A 145 34.76 6.95 25.89
N THR A 146 34.84 7.41 27.14
CA THR A 146 33.72 8.04 27.86
C THR A 146 33.77 9.56 27.88
N SER A 147 34.90 10.17 27.50
CA SER A 147 35.12 11.61 27.47
C SER A 147 36.22 11.99 26.48
N GLY A 148 36.32 13.30 26.18
CA GLY A 148 37.36 13.87 25.31
C GLY A 148 36.93 14.07 23.86
N LEU A 149 37.69 14.94 23.19
CA LEU A 149 37.49 15.34 21.80
C LEU A 149 38.57 14.73 20.93
N PHE A 150 38.15 13.98 19.90
CA PHE A 150 39.08 13.23 19.06
C PHE A 150 38.99 13.73 17.61
N PRO A 151 40.10 14.16 16.99
CA PRO A 151 40.12 14.47 15.57
C PRO A 151 39.65 13.28 14.74
N THR A 152 38.75 13.52 13.78
CA THR A 152 38.21 12.50 12.89
C THR A 152 38.22 12.93 11.43
N MET A 153 38.06 11.97 10.52
CA MET A 153 37.94 12.19 9.08
C MET A 153 36.57 12.70 8.67
N GLY A 154 35.53 12.38 9.44
CA GLY A 154 34.16 12.76 9.16
C GLY A 154 33.24 12.37 10.30
N VAL A 155 32.07 13.00 10.32
CA VAL A 155 30.97 12.72 11.25
C VAL A 155 29.75 12.40 10.41
N ILE A 156 28.86 11.54 10.91
CA ILE A 156 27.60 11.28 10.21
C ILE A 156 26.69 12.52 10.28
N SER A 157 25.70 12.61 9.40
CA SER A 157 24.80 13.77 9.36
C SER A 157 24.02 13.90 10.68
N SER A 158 23.25 12.87 11.07
CA SER A 158 22.43 12.96 12.27
C SER A 158 23.27 13.06 13.55
N GLY A 159 22.87 13.97 14.43
CA GLY A 159 23.52 14.31 15.70
C GLY A 159 24.75 15.21 15.55
N SER A 160 25.18 15.54 14.32
CA SER A 160 26.31 16.44 14.13
C SER A 160 25.93 17.90 14.34
N MET A 161 26.91 18.67 14.82
CA MET A 161 26.85 20.12 15.01
C MET A 161 27.80 20.78 14.02
N ILE A 162 27.29 21.78 13.31
CA ILE A 162 28.04 22.55 12.32
C ILE A 162 28.02 24.01 12.72
N SER A 163 29.19 24.61 12.90
CA SER A 163 29.32 26.06 13.13
C SER A 163 28.88 26.86 11.90
N ALA A 164 28.27 28.02 12.13
CA ALA A 164 27.87 28.93 11.08
C ALA A 164 29.06 29.40 10.24
N ALA A 165 30.22 29.63 10.86
CA ALA A 165 31.44 29.99 10.15
C ALA A 165 31.92 28.85 9.23
N ALA A 166 31.91 27.61 9.72
CA ALA A 166 32.21 26.45 8.87
C ALA A 166 31.24 26.33 7.70
N TYR A 167 29.93 26.45 7.93
CA TYR A 167 28.94 26.34 6.86
C TYR A 167 29.12 27.41 5.79
N ARG A 168 29.35 28.68 6.18
CA ARG A 168 29.62 29.78 5.25
C ARG A 168 30.90 29.56 4.44
N LYS A 169 31.93 28.96 5.06
CA LYS A 169 33.21 28.68 4.41
C LYS A 169 33.15 27.49 3.46
N ILE A 170 32.44 26.43 3.84
CA ILE A 170 32.33 25.17 3.07
C ILE A 170 31.28 25.30 1.95
N GLY A 171 30.23 26.08 2.18
CA GLY A 171 29.05 26.20 1.33
C GLY A 171 27.98 25.13 1.62
N PRO A 172 26.84 25.18 0.89
CA PRO A 172 25.71 24.28 1.11
C PRO A 172 26.02 22.82 0.80
N PHE A 173 25.15 21.91 1.26
CA PHE A 173 25.16 20.50 0.87
C PHE A 173 24.84 20.35 -0.62
N ARG A 174 25.44 19.34 -1.26
CA ARG A 174 25.25 19.06 -2.68
C ARG A 174 23.90 18.41 -2.96
N GLU A 175 22.98 19.17 -3.53
CA GLU A 175 21.64 18.67 -3.90
C GLU A 175 21.66 17.62 -5.03
N ASP A 176 22.69 17.65 -5.88
CA ASP A 176 22.88 16.67 -6.96
C ASP A 176 23.29 15.26 -6.46
N TYR A 177 23.65 15.14 -5.18
CA TYR A 177 23.81 13.84 -4.51
C TYR A 177 22.46 13.23 -4.13
N PHE A 178 21.43 14.06 -3.92
CA PHE A 178 20.07 13.71 -3.53
C PHE A 178 19.96 12.98 -2.17
N ILE A 179 20.58 11.81 -2.03
CA ILE A 179 20.64 10.98 -0.82
C ILE A 179 21.93 10.15 -0.81
N GLU A 180 22.35 9.65 0.36
CA GLU A 180 23.59 8.89 0.59
C GLU A 180 24.88 9.70 0.44
N TYR A 181 25.85 9.40 1.30
CA TYR A 181 27.21 9.98 1.26
C TYR A 181 27.29 11.51 1.41
N LEU A 182 26.20 12.16 1.83
CA LEU A 182 26.16 13.61 2.03
C LEU A 182 27.14 14.05 3.12
N ASP A 183 27.17 13.34 4.23
CA ASP A 183 28.12 13.53 5.34
C ASP A 183 29.57 13.29 4.94
N GLY A 184 29.83 12.19 4.23
CA GLY A 184 31.16 11.86 3.73
C GLY A 184 31.69 12.94 2.79
N GLU A 185 30.86 13.39 1.83
CA GLU A 185 31.18 14.47 0.90
C GLU A 185 31.41 15.80 1.62
N TYR A 186 30.52 16.18 2.54
CA TYR A 186 30.61 17.42 3.28
C TYR A 186 31.86 17.45 4.18
N SER A 187 32.19 16.32 4.82
CA SER A 187 33.42 16.17 5.61
C SER A 187 34.67 16.33 4.76
N MET A 188 34.70 15.81 3.53
CA MET A 188 35.85 16.00 2.63
C MET A 188 36.00 17.48 2.22
N ARG A 189 34.90 18.18 1.94
CA ARG A 189 34.94 19.62 1.68
C ARG A 189 35.38 20.44 2.90
N ALA A 190 34.92 20.08 4.09
CA ALA A 190 35.37 20.69 5.34
C ALA A 190 36.90 20.61 5.48
N ARG A 191 37.47 19.42 5.27
CA ARG A 191 38.93 19.22 5.31
C ARG A 191 39.66 20.03 4.24
N ARG A 192 39.11 20.10 3.02
CA ARG A 192 39.67 20.91 1.93
C ARG A 192 39.66 22.41 2.24
N ALA A 193 38.65 22.87 2.95
CA ALA A 193 38.54 24.24 3.44
C ALA A 193 39.36 24.50 4.72
N GLY A 194 40.05 23.49 5.27
CA GLY A 194 40.80 23.60 6.52
C GLY A 194 39.92 23.65 7.77
N VAL A 195 38.63 23.29 7.67
CA VAL A 195 37.71 23.22 8.80
C VAL A 195 37.96 21.91 9.57
N PRO A 196 38.27 21.98 10.88
CA PRO A 196 38.53 20.79 11.67
C PRO A 196 37.25 20.03 12.04
N ILE A 197 37.40 18.71 12.18
CA ILE A 197 36.30 17.77 12.44
C ILE A 197 36.64 16.94 13.68
N TYR A 198 35.76 16.95 14.67
CA TYR A 198 35.96 16.26 15.94
C TYR A 198 34.80 15.32 16.29
N LEU A 199 35.14 14.25 17.00
CA LEU A 199 34.20 13.37 17.68
C LEU A 199 34.20 13.65 19.17
N ASN A 200 33.02 13.87 19.74
CA ASN A 200 32.80 13.98 21.18
C ASN A 200 32.50 12.59 21.77
N ALA A 201 33.43 12.06 22.57
CA ALA A 201 33.27 10.75 23.19
C ALA A 201 32.32 10.72 24.40
N ALA A 202 31.94 11.88 24.94
CA ALA A 202 31.02 12.01 26.08
C ALA A 202 29.53 11.85 25.71
N VAL A 203 29.23 11.84 24.41
CA VAL A 203 27.86 11.82 23.88
C VAL A 203 27.68 10.62 22.97
N THR A 204 26.52 9.97 23.07
CA THR A 204 26.14 8.86 22.20
C THR A 204 24.82 9.16 21.51
N LEU A 205 24.80 9.01 20.19
CA LEU A 205 23.59 8.97 19.38
C LEU A 205 23.24 7.51 19.09
N ARG A 206 22.00 7.12 19.40
CA ARG A 206 21.46 5.80 19.09
C ARG A 206 20.62 5.92 17.82
N GLN A 207 20.87 5.05 16.84
CA GLN A 207 20.14 5.08 15.57
C GLN A 207 20.04 3.68 14.94
N ASN A 208 19.31 3.62 13.82
CA ASN A 208 19.10 2.41 13.06
C ASN A 208 19.45 2.62 11.57
N PHE A 209 20.51 1.96 11.09
CA PHE A 209 20.96 2.06 9.69
C PHE A 209 20.11 1.27 8.67
N GLY A 210 18.96 0.72 9.04
CA GLY A 210 17.99 0.12 8.12
C GLY A 210 17.59 -1.31 8.48
N ASP A 211 17.34 -2.15 7.46
CA ASP A 211 16.87 -3.52 7.69
C ASP A 211 18.02 -4.51 7.82
N ILE A 212 18.78 -4.37 8.91
CA ILE A 212 20.04 -5.09 9.08
C ILE A 212 19.85 -6.61 9.04
N THR A 213 20.53 -7.26 8.10
CA THR A 213 20.64 -8.71 8.00
C THR A 213 22.04 -9.15 8.45
N ARG A 214 22.15 -10.14 9.34
CA ARG A 214 23.42 -10.55 9.97
C ARG A 214 23.68 -12.05 9.85
N ARG A 215 24.94 -12.45 9.62
CA ARG A 215 25.45 -13.82 9.86
C ARG A 215 26.84 -13.73 10.49
N GLY A 216 26.98 -14.18 11.74
CA GLY A 216 28.22 -14.09 12.49
C GLY A 216 28.66 -12.63 12.72
N LYS A 217 29.88 -12.28 12.31
CA LYS A 217 30.45 -10.93 12.41
C LYS A 217 30.13 -10.02 11.21
N LEU A 218 29.56 -10.58 10.15
CA LEU A 218 29.21 -9.85 8.93
C LEU A 218 27.73 -9.44 8.95
N PHE A 219 27.45 -8.26 8.42
CA PHE A 219 26.11 -7.73 8.31
C PHE A 219 25.97 -6.89 7.03
N SER A 220 24.73 -6.72 6.59
CA SER A 220 24.36 -5.76 5.55
C SER A 220 23.18 -4.90 6.00
N THR A 221 23.16 -3.64 5.59
CA THR A 221 22.04 -2.70 5.81
C THR A 221 20.80 -3.01 4.95
N ASN A 222 20.90 -3.96 4.01
CA ASN A 222 19.81 -4.47 3.17
C ASN A 222 19.00 -3.42 2.40
N HIS A 223 19.58 -2.26 2.09
CA HIS A 223 18.87 -1.19 1.37
C HIS A 223 18.26 -1.66 0.04
N PRO A 224 17.12 -1.06 -0.39
CA PRO A 224 16.51 -1.37 -1.69
C PRO A 224 17.46 -1.06 -2.85
N ALA A 225 17.25 -1.74 -3.98
CA ALA A 225 18.18 -1.68 -5.12
C ALA A 225 18.40 -0.25 -5.64
N TRP A 226 17.37 0.57 -5.76
CA TRP A 226 17.52 1.97 -6.17
C TRP A 226 18.42 2.78 -5.22
N ARG A 227 18.40 2.51 -3.91
CA ARG A 227 19.25 3.21 -2.94
C ARG A 227 20.72 2.76 -3.07
N ARG A 228 20.96 1.51 -3.49
CA ARG A 228 22.31 1.00 -3.80
C ARG A 228 22.98 1.74 -4.97
N TYR A 229 22.20 2.26 -5.93
CA TYR A 229 22.73 3.11 -7.00
C TYR A 229 23.39 4.37 -6.40
N TYR A 230 22.70 5.08 -5.50
CA TYR A 230 23.23 6.29 -4.86
C TYR A 230 24.44 5.98 -3.96
N VAL A 231 24.40 4.88 -3.20
CA VAL A 231 25.56 4.42 -2.39
C VAL A 231 26.81 4.26 -3.28
N ALA A 232 26.70 3.55 -4.41
CA ALA A 232 27.84 3.35 -5.30
C ALA A 232 28.27 4.64 -6.01
N ARG A 233 27.32 5.37 -6.59
CA ARG A 233 27.60 6.57 -7.38
C ARG A 233 28.27 7.65 -6.53
N ASN A 234 27.65 8.00 -5.41
CA ASN A 234 28.09 9.11 -4.57
C ASN A 234 29.41 8.78 -3.87
N CYS A 235 29.62 7.51 -3.47
CA CYS A 235 30.91 7.02 -2.96
C CYS A 235 32.03 7.22 -3.99
N VAL A 236 31.85 6.66 -5.19
CA VAL A 236 32.87 6.72 -6.25
C VAL A 236 33.15 8.15 -6.68
N HIS A 237 32.11 8.97 -6.87
CA HIS A 237 32.26 10.37 -7.19
C HIS A 237 33.00 11.16 -6.08
N CYS A 238 32.62 10.96 -4.82
CA CYS A 238 33.26 11.63 -3.68
C CYS A 238 34.77 11.35 -3.63
N PHE A 239 35.15 10.08 -3.60
CA PHE A 239 36.56 9.68 -3.49
C PHE A 239 37.38 10.01 -4.75
N SER A 240 36.76 10.02 -5.93
CA SER A 240 37.44 10.44 -7.16
C SER A 240 37.61 11.95 -7.27
N THR A 241 36.78 12.73 -6.57
CA THR A 241 36.88 14.21 -6.53
C THR A 241 37.92 14.67 -5.50
N TYR A 242 37.95 14.05 -4.31
CA TYR A 242 38.79 14.46 -3.18
C TYR A 242 40.00 13.54 -2.96
N ARG A 243 40.77 13.29 -4.03
CA ARG A 243 41.88 12.30 -4.05
C ARG A 243 43.03 12.69 -3.12
N GLU A 244 43.16 13.97 -2.80
CA GLU A 244 44.20 14.55 -1.95
C GLU A 244 44.08 14.14 -0.46
N TYR A 245 42.88 13.79 0.01
CA TYR A 245 42.63 13.38 1.40
C TYR A 245 42.49 11.87 1.59
N VAL A 246 42.42 11.15 0.48
CA VAL A 246 42.23 9.71 0.45
C VAL A 246 43.23 9.18 -0.55
N GLY A 247 44.43 8.80 -0.06
CA GLY A 247 45.54 8.26 -0.86
C GLY A 247 45.21 6.98 -1.65
N LEU A 248 43.96 6.53 -1.58
CA LEU A 248 43.39 5.39 -2.26
C LEU A 248 42.06 5.77 -2.92
N HIS A 249 42.06 6.63 -3.94
CA HIS A 249 40.85 6.79 -4.78
C HIS A 249 40.37 5.44 -5.38
N TRP A 250 41.20 4.39 -5.37
CA TRP A 250 40.81 3.00 -5.63
C TRP A 250 40.02 2.31 -4.49
N LEU A 251 40.04 2.83 -3.26
CA LEU A 251 39.20 2.32 -2.16
C LEU A 251 37.71 2.47 -2.44
N SER A 252 37.27 3.46 -3.24
CA SER A 252 35.85 3.54 -3.60
C SER A 252 35.41 2.26 -4.32
N SER A 253 36.28 1.69 -5.15
CA SER A 253 36.04 0.40 -5.80
C SER A 253 36.01 -0.74 -4.79
N ILE A 254 36.80 -0.68 -3.71
CA ILE A 254 36.75 -1.67 -2.62
C ILE A 254 35.48 -1.52 -1.78
N PHE A 255 35.03 -0.31 -1.46
CA PHE A 255 33.77 -0.11 -0.76
C PHE A 255 32.59 -0.59 -1.58
N VAL A 256 32.57 -0.29 -2.89
CA VAL A 256 31.54 -0.83 -3.79
C VAL A 256 31.67 -2.35 -3.92
N LEU A 257 32.87 -2.91 -4.01
CA LEU A 257 33.09 -4.36 -4.01
C LEU A 257 32.60 -5.01 -2.71
N GLN A 258 32.84 -4.38 -1.56
CA GLN A 258 32.31 -4.81 -0.28
C GLN A 258 30.77 -4.82 -0.31
N GLN A 259 30.13 -3.79 -0.87
CA GLN A 259 28.68 -3.79 -1.07
C GLN A 259 28.22 -4.93 -1.99
N VAL A 260 28.94 -5.20 -3.08
CA VAL A 260 28.66 -6.33 -3.99
C VAL A 260 28.74 -7.65 -3.24
N ILE A 261 29.79 -7.87 -2.44
CA ILE A 261 29.96 -9.08 -1.63
C ILE A 261 28.82 -9.20 -0.61
N MET A 262 28.47 -8.12 0.09
CA MET A 262 27.37 -8.13 1.05
C MET A 262 26.02 -8.46 0.38
N VAL A 263 25.75 -7.88 -0.79
CA VAL A 263 24.54 -8.21 -1.57
C VAL A 263 24.51 -9.69 -1.95
N LEU A 264 25.64 -10.23 -2.41
CA LEU A 264 25.74 -11.63 -2.80
C LEU A 264 25.54 -12.59 -1.61
N LEU A 265 26.04 -12.23 -0.43
CA LEU A 265 25.97 -13.07 0.76
C LEU A 265 24.61 -12.98 1.49
N PHE A 266 24.00 -11.80 1.56
CA PHE A 266 22.92 -11.51 2.50
C PHE A 266 21.59 -11.11 1.87
N GLU A 267 21.58 -10.54 0.67
CA GLU A 267 20.43 -9.74 0.23
C GLU A 267 19.63 -10.39 -0.90
N ALA A 268 18.36 -10.04 -0.97
CA ALA A 268 17.48 -10.28 -2.11
C ALA A 268 16.71 -9.00 -2.45
N PRO A 269 16.33 -8.77 -3.73
CA PRO A 269 16.75 -9.51 -4.93
C PRO A 269 18.17 -9.10 -5.40
N LYS A 270 19.09 -10.07 -5.49
CA LYS A 270 20.51 -9.85 -5.81
C LYS A 270 20.73 -9.13 -7.15
N GLY A 271 20.13 -9.64 -8.22
CA GLY A 271 20.35 -9.13 -9.58
C GLY A 271 20.03 -7.65 -9.74
N LYS A 272 18.91 -7.19 -9.16
CA LYS A 272 18.51 -5.77 -9.19
C LYS A 272 19.50 -4.90 -8.41
N LYS A 273 19.92 -5.34 -7.22
CA LYS A 273 20.89 -4.61 -6.37
C LYS A 273 22.27 -4.51 -7.06
N LEU A 274 22.75 -5.59 -7.67
CA LEU A 274 24.00 -5.60 -8.43
C LEU A 274 23.95 -4.71 -9.66
N LEU A 275 22.83 -4.72 -10.40
CA LEU A 275 22.62 -3.83 -11.55
C LEU A 275 22.66 -2.35 -11.15
N ALA A 276 22.00 -2.01 -10.03
CA ALA A 276 22.03 -0.67 -9.47
C ALA A 276 23.43 -0.25 -9.03
N LEU A 277 24.18 -1.12 -8.33
CA LEU A 277 25.57 -0.87 -7.94
C LEU A 277 26.47 -0.63 -9.16
N ALA A 278 26.35 -1.47 -10.20
CA ALA A 278 27.15 -1.34 -11.42
C ALA A 278 26.84 -0.03 -12.17
N SER A 279 25.55 0.31 -12.32
CA SER A 279 25.11 1.57 -12.92
C SER A 279 25.59 2.78 -12.12
N GLY A 280 25.46 2.72 -10.79
CA GLY A 280 25.92 3.77 -9.88
C GLY A 280 27.42 3.97 -9.97
N TYR A 281 28.21 2.89 -9.96
CA TYR A 281 29.66 2.94 -10.11
C TYR A 281 30.07 3.67 -11.40
N VAL A 282 29.49 3.29 -12.54
CA VAL A 282 29.79 3.89 -13.84
C VAL A 282 29.45 5.38 -13.87
N ASP A 283 28.30 5.77 -13.31
CA ASP A 283 27.91 7.18 -13.22
C ASP A 283 28.81 7.97 -12.26
N GLY A 284 29.24 7.36 -11.16
CA GLY A 284 30.17 7.95 -10.20
C GLY A 284 31.52 8.27 -10.84
N VAL A 285 32.10 7.31 -11.58
CA VAL A 285 33.35 7.52 -12.33
C VAL A 285 33.21 8.64 -13.37
N ARG A 286 32.05 8.73 -14.03
CA ARG A 286 31.78 9.73 -15.07
C ARG A 286 31.28 11.08 -14.55
N GLY A 287 31.11 11.24 -13.24
CA GLY A 287 30.53 12.45 -12.65
C GLY A 287 29.09 12.75 -13.08
N ARG A 288 28.30 11.72 -13.42
CA ARG A 288 26.89 11.88 -13.82
C ARG A 288 25.96 11.88 -12.61
N LEU A 289 25.77 13.06 -12.03
CA LEU A 289 24.96 13.30 -10.82
C LEU A 289 23.49 13.64 -11.15
N GLY A 290 22.63 13.82 -10.14
CA GLY A 290 21.17 14.02 -10.31
C GLY A 290 20.35 12.83 -9.79
N THR A 291 19.09 12.65 -10.21
CA THR A 291 18.29 11.50 -9.74
C THR A 291 18.51 10.24 -10.60
N PHE A 292 18.31 9.06 -10.01
CA PHE A 292 18.43 7.78 -10.71
C PHE A 292 17.35 7.62 -11.80
N GLU A 293 16.17 8.15 -11.51
CA GLU A 293 14.97 8.14 -12.35
C GLU A 293 15.18 8.98 -13.62
N GLU A 294 15.80 10.15 -13.51
CA GLU A 294 16.14 11.00 -14.65
C GLU A 294 17.27 10.39 -15.51
N ARG A 295 18.29 9.81 -14.85
CA ARG A 295 19.48 9.29 -15.55
C ARG A 295 19.22 7.95 -16.23
N HIS A 296 18.50 7.06 -15.56
CA HIS A 296 18.26 5.69 -16.02
C HIS A 296 16.82 5.24 -15.77
N PRO A 297 15.81 5.84 -16.42
CA PRO A 297 14.39 5.60 -16.11
C PRO A 297 13.99 4.13 -16.15
N ARG A 298 14.55 3.36 -17.11
CA ARG A 298 14.30 1.91 -17.22
C ARG A 298 14.96 1.12 -16.08
N LEU A 299 16.20 1.44 -15.72
CA LEU A 299 16.92 0.72 -14.65
C LEU A 299 16.35 1.08 -13.28
N ALA A 300 15.99 2.35 -13.06
CA ALA A 300 15.34 2.84 -11.86
C ALA A 300 14.04 2.05 -11.59
N ALA A 301 13.17 1.92 -12.59
CA ALA A 301 11.95 1.11 -12.50
C ALA A 301 12.24 -0.37 -12.19
N ILE A 302 13.24 -0.99 -12.85
CA ILE A 302 13.65 -2.37 -12.56
C ILE A 302 14.13 -2.52 -11.11
N CYS A 303 14.87 -1.54 -10.61
CA CYS A 303 15.45 -1.51 -9.27
C CYS A 303 14.46 -1.06 -8.18
N GLY A 304 13.18 -0.92 -8.52
CA GLY A 304 12.13 -0.54 -7.57
C GLY A 304 12.29 0.87 -7.05
N ALA A 305 12.91 1.77 -7.82
CA ALA A 305 12.86 3.19 -7.54
C ALA A 305 11.38 3.63 -7.51
N PRO A 306 10.94 4.42 -6.53
CA PRO A 306 9.55 4.88 -6.44
C PRO A 306 9.13 5.52 -7.77
N ALA A 307 8.31 4.82 -8.54
CA ALA A 307 7.89 5.29 -9.84
C ALA A 307 6.68 6.20 -9.66
N LYS A 308 6.84 7.49 -9.95
CA LYS A 308 5.70 8.41 -10.01
C LYS A 308 4.63 7.92 -10.99
N ARG A 309 5.03 7.23 -12.06
CA ARG A 309 4.12 6.67 -13.07
C ARG A 309 4.34 5.18 -13.30
N ARG A 310 3.24 4.44 -13.45
CA ARG A 310 3.22 3.01 -13.71
C ARG A 310 2.19 2.64 -14.77
N LYS A 311 2.58 1.87 -15.79
CA LYS A 311 1.62 1.29 -16.73
C LYS A 311 0.68 0.29 -16.04
N LEU A 312 -0.56 0.25 -16.49
CA LEU A 312 -1.50 -0.76 -16.03
C LEU A 312 -1.01 -2.17 -16.38
N SER A 313 -1.25 -3.11 -15.48
CA SER A 313 -1.17 -4.54 -15.72
C SER A 313 -2.31 -4.96 -16.65
N HIS A 314 -2.18 -6.13 -17.26
CA HIS A 314 -3.16 -6.60 -18.23
C HIS A 314 -4.55 -6.81 -17.59
N ILE A 315 -4.60 -7.30 -16.34
CA ILE A 315 -5.86 -7.48 -15.62
C ILE A 315 -6.55 -6.13 -15.31
N GLU A 316 -5.77 -5.11 -14.96
CA GLU A 316 -6.29 -3.75 -14.72
C GLU A 316 -6.82 -3.08 -16.00
N HIS A 317 -6.42 -3.54 -17.19
CA HIS A 317 -7.00 -3.09 -18.46
C HIS A 317 -8.37 -3.71 -18.75
N ILE A 318 -8.59 -4.94 -18.30
CA ILE A 318 -9.82 -5.71 -18.57
C ILE A 318 -10.94 -5.30 -17.60
N VAL A 319 -10.58 -5.05 -16.35
CA VAL A 319 -11.53 -4.72 -15.30
C VAL A 319 -11.85 -3.24 -15.35
N GLU A 320 -13.11 -2.90 -15.61
CA GLU A 320 -13.61 -1.53 -15.57
C GLU A 320 -15.05 -1.56 -15.09
N GLY A 321 -15.36 -0.68 -14.15
CA GLY A 321 -16.58 -0.73 -13.39
C GLY A 321 -16.44 0.01 -12.07
N ASN A 322 -17.57 0.32 -11.45
CA ASN A 322 -17.62 0.97 -10.15
C ASN A 322 -18.12 -0.04 -9.11
N ILE A 323 -17.59 0.04 -7.90
CA ILE A 323 -18.14 -0.62 -6.72
C ILE A 323 -18.63 0.47 -5.78
N VAL A 324 -19.84 0.33 -5.26
CA VAL A 324 -20.46 1.27 -4.32
C VAL A 324 -20.80 0.52 -3.04
N TYR A 325 -20.22 0.94 -1.92
CA TYR A 325 -20.62 0.47 -0.61
C TYR A 325 -21.50 1.54 0.02
N PHE A 326 -22.73 1.16 0.33
CA PHE A 326 -23.69 1.98 1.04
C PHE A 326 -23.60 1.63 2.53
N VAL A 327 -23.48 2.65 3.38
CA VAL A 327 -23.38 2.52 4.83
C VAL A 327 -24.36 3.49 5.46
N ARG A 328 -25.36 2.99 6.19
CA ARG A 328 -26.26 3.83 6.99
C ARG A 328 -25.73 3.95 8.41
N VAL A 329 -25.61 5.19 8.85
CA VAL A 329 -25.08 5.55 10.16
C VAL A 329 -26.13 6.35 10.92
N ASN A 330 -26.41 5.97 12.16
CA ASN A 330 -27.24 6.70 13.09
C ASN A 330 -26.35 7.34 14.16
N GLY A 331 -26.45 8.65 14.35
CA GLY A 331 -25.67 9.42 15.32
C GLY A 331 -25.03 10.66 14.71
N CYS A 332 -24.16 11.32 15.47
CA CYS A 332 -23.57 12.60 15.04
C CYS A 332 -22.39 12.40 14.07
N LEU A 333 -22.56 12.81 12.81
CA LEU A 333 -21.46 12.94 11.84
C LEU A 333 -21.19 14.41 11.48
N ALA A 334 -19.94 14.83 11.66
CA ALA A 334 -19.47 16.16 11.25
C ALA A 334 -18.78 16.09 9.87
N PRO A 335 -19.05 17.04 8.95
CA PRO A 335 -18.37 17.12 7.65
C PRO A 335 -16.84 17.13 7.76
N GLU A 336 -16.30 17.83 8.76
CA GLU A 336 -14.86 17.94 9.01
C GLU A 336 -14.26 16.59 9.41
N GLY A 337 -14.99 15.83 10.23
CA GLY A 337 -14.61 14.47 10.63
C GLY A 337 -14.54 13.53 9.43
N LEU A 338 -15.55 13.56 8.55
CA LEU A 338 -15.57 12.73 7.35
C LEU A 338 -14.46 13.13 6.36
N ARG A 339 -14.22 14.43 6.15
CA ARG A 339 -13.09 14.91 5.32
C ARG A 339 -11.75 14.45 5.88
N SER A 340 -11.56 14.54 7.20
CA SER A 340 -10.37 14.06 7.89
C SER A 340 -10.18 12.55 7.71
N ALA A 341 -11.23 11.76 7.90
CA ALA A 341 -11.20 10.31 7.71
C ALA A 341 -10.82 9.93 6.27
N LEU A 342 -11.44 10.58 5.27
CA LEU A 342 -11.12 10.38 3.85
C LEU A 342 -9.65 10.74 3.54
N ASN A 343 -9.15 11.84 4.10
CA ASN A 343 -7.74 12.24 3.92
C ASN A 343 -6.78 11.18 4.50
N GLN A 344 -7.07 10.63 5.68
CA GLN A 344 -6.23 9.61 6.32
C GLN A 344 -6.18 8.31 5.51
N VAL A 345 -7.32 7.80 5.03
CA VAL A 345 -7.32 6.60 4.16
C VAL A 345 -6.62 6.87 2.83
N GLN A 346 -6.78 8.07 2.26
CA GLN A 346 -6.07 8.48 1.05
C GLN A 346 -4.55 8.51 1.27
N LYS A 347 -4.08 9.03 2.40
CA LYS A 347 -2.67 9.03 2.80
C LYS A 347 -2.13 7.61 2.99
N LYS A 348 -2.93 6.69 3.55
CA LYS A 348 -2.51 5.29 3.70
C LYS A 348 -2.39 4.57 2.37
N HIS A 349 -3.43 4.63 1.53
CA HIS A 349 -3.56 3.78 0.35
C HIS A 349 -3.12 4.46 -0.95
N PRO A 350 -2.00 4.02 -1.57
CA PRO A 350 -1.47 4.69 -2.76
C PRO A 350 -2.40 4.66 -3.98
N ALA A 351 -3.27 3.66 -4.09
CA ALA A 351 -4.20 3.59 -5.22
C ALA A 351 -5.28 4.69 -5.17
N LEU A 352 -5.57 5.24 -3.98
CA LEU A 352 -6.48 6.39 -3.81
C LEU A 352 -5.80 7.74 -4.14
N ARG A 353 -4.48 7.74 -4.28
CA ARG A 353 -3.67 8.91 -4.68
C ARG A 353 -3.30 8.91 -6.15
N ALA A 354 -3.73 7.88 -6.88
CA ALA A 354 -3.40 7.71 -8.29
C ALA A 354 -4.48 8.34 -9.19
N LEU A 355 -4.05 9.02 -10.25
CA LEU A 355 -4.91 9.33 -11.40
C LEU A 355 -4.58 8.39 -12.56
N LEU A 356 -5.61 8.03 -13.31
CA LEU A 356 -5.44 7.34 -14.57
C LEU A 356 -5.09 8.36 -15.67
N ARG A 357 -4.03 8.12 -16.44
CA ARG A 357 -3.56 8.98 -17.54
C ARG A 357 -3.44 8.18 -18.83
N GLU A 358 -3.75 8.83 -19.96
CA GLU A 358 -3.48 8.28 -21.29
C GLU A 358 -2.06 8.65 -21.74
N GLU A 359 -1.32 7.65 -22.23
CA GLU A 359 -0.04 7.83 -22.90
C GLU A 359 -0.07 7.18 -24.29
N ARG A 360 0.92 7.51 -25.14
CA ARG A 360 1.06 6.97 -26.51
C ARG A 360 0.98 5.43 -26.59
N ASN A 361 1.32 4.73 -25.51
CA ASN A 361 1.43 3.28 -25.43
C ASN A 361 0.45 2.64 -24.42
N GLY A 362 -0.67 3.30 -24.12
CA GLY A 362 -1.72 2.80 -23.22
C GLY A 362 -1.92 3.66 -21.97
N LEU A 363 -2.69 3.13 -21.02
CA LEU A 363 -3.00 3.81 -19.76
C LEU A 363 -1.88 3.61 -18.73
N CYS A 364 -1.66 4.63 -17.91
CA CYS A 364 -0.81 4.55 -16.72
C CYS A 364 -1.48 5.16 -15.50
N TYR A 365 -1.09 4.69 -14.32
CA TYR A 365 -1.33 5.37 -13.05
C TYR A 365 -0.23 6.41 -12.83
N ASP A 366 -0.62 7.64 -12.52
CA ASP A 366 0.22 8.72 -12.00
C ASP A 366 -0.05 8.82 -10.50
N TYR A 367 0.85 8.24 -9.69
CA TYR A 367 0.73 8.20 -8.23
C TYR A 367 0.99 9.59 -7.64
N ASP A 368 0.33 9.84 -6.50
CA ASP A 368 0.39 11.11 -5.76
C ASP A 368 -0.06 12.32 -6.61
N ALA A 369 -0.83 12.07 -7.68
CA ALA A 369 -1.36 13.08 -8.59
C ALA A 369 -2.85 13.37 -8.37
N ALA A 370 -3.56 12.52 -7.63
CA ALA A 370 -4.97 12.74 -7.33
C ALA A 370 -5.14 13.87 -6.30
N PRO A 371 -6.14 14.76 -6.47
CA PRO A 371 -6.52 15.70 -5.43
C PRO A 371 -7.14 14.98 -4.23
N GLU A 372 -7.53 15.73 -3.20
CA GLU A 372 -8.33 15.20 -2.09
C GLU A 372 -9.55 14.42 -2.61
N ILE A 373 -9.87 13.31 -1.91
CA ILE A 373 -11.04 12.50 -2.24
C ILE A 373 -12.29 13.40 -2.34
N PRO A 374 -12.99 13.43 -3.49
CA PRO A 374 -14.21 14.21 -3.62
C PRO A 374 -15.27 13.74 -2.61
N LEU A 375 -15.81 14.70 -1.85
CA LEU A 375 -16.94 14.51 -0.96
C LEU A 375 -18.11 15.38 -1.41
N ARG A 376 -19.18 14.73 -1.87
CA ARG A 376 -20.45 15.40 -2.19
C ARG A 376 -21.42 15.22 -1.03
N ILE A 377 -22.01 16.32 -0.56
CA ILE A 377 -23.01 16.31 0.52
C ILE A 377 -24.34 16.75 -0.08
N VAL A 378 -25.37 15.95 0.12
CA VAL A 378 -26.76 16.23 -0.32
C VAL A 378 -27.71 16.01 0.86
N PRO A 379 -28.88 16.66 0.91
CA PRO A 379 -29.87 16.38 1.95
C PRO A 379 -30.42 14.95 1.80
N ARG A 380 -30.80 14.36 2.93
CA ARG A 380 -31.60 13.13 2.99
C ARG A 380 -33.03 13.51 3.36
N GLU A 381 -33.95 13.38 2.42
CA GLU A 381 -35.37 13.69 2.59
C GLU A 381 -36.19 12.43 2.87
N THR A 382 -35.85 11.30 2.23
CA THR A 382 -36.53 10.03 2.38
C THR A 382 -35.57 8.86 2.61
N ASP A 383 -36.11 7.74 3.08
CA ASP A 383 -35.34 6.50 3.29
C ASP A 383 -34.84 5.86 2.00
N GLU A 384 -35.37 6.26 0.84
CA GLU A 384 -35.10 5.68 -0.47
C GLU A 384 -34.22 6.56 -1.37
N ASP A 385 -33.86 7.78 -0.93
CA ASP A 385 -33.04 8.72 -1.71
C ASP A 385 -31.68 8.10 -2.13
N TYR A 386 -31.15 7.20 -1.30
CA TYR A 386 -29.90 6.49 -1.60
C TYR A 386 -29.97 5.70 -2.90
N ARG A 387 -31.15 5.22 -3.35
CA ARG A 387 -31.28 4.42 -4.57
C ARG A 387 -30.87 5.22 -5.81
N CYS A 388 -31.41 6.43 -5.94
CA CYS A 388 -31.09 7.31 -7.06
C CYS A 388 -29.61 7.68 -7.06
N GLU A 389 -29.06 7.97 -5.88
CA GLU A 389 -27.64 8.30 -5.75
C GLU A 389 -26.74 7.08 -5.99
N CYS A 390 -27.11 5.88 -5.53
CA CYS A 390 -26.41 4.63 -5.83
C CYS A 390 -26.35 4.39 -7.34
N GLU A 391 -27.48 4.53 -8.06
CA GLU A 391 -27.50 4.39 -9.52
C GLU A 391 -26.60 5.41 -10.22
N ARG A 392 -26.61 6.66 -9.74
CA ARG A 392 -25.73 7.72 -10.25
C ARG A 392 -24.26 7.40 -10.02
N GLU A 393 -23.91 6.91 -8.84
CA GLU A 393 -22.54 6.53 -8.48
C GLU A 393 -22.06 5.32 -9.28
N LEU A 394 -22.90 4.30 -9.46
CA LEU A 394 -22.60 3.10 -10.24
C LEU A 394 -22.31 3.43 -11.72
N ARG A 395 -23.06 4.36 -12.32
CA ARG A 395 -22.90 4.78 -13.72
C ARG A 395 -21.90 5.93 -13.90
N GLY A 396 -21.41 6.50 -12.81
CA GLY A 396 -20.51 7.65 -12.82
C GLY A 396 -19.12 7.34 -13.40
N ASN A 397 -18.46 8.36 -13.96
CA ASN A 397 -17.10 8.20 -14.47
C ASN A 397 -16.07 8.25 -13.32
N LEU A 398 -15.18 7.25 -13.27
CA LEU A 398 -13.95 7.20 -12.46
C LEU A 398 -12.74 6.85 -13.34
N GLY A 399 -12.75 7.37 -14.57
CA GLY A 399 -11.79 7.07 -15.62
C GLY A 399 -10.59 8.04 -15.65
N THR A 400 -10.06 8.27 -16.85
CA THR A 400 -8.88 9.11 -17.07
C THR A 400 -9.07 10.52 -16.51
N GLY A 401 -8.12 10.97 -15.69
CA GLY A 401 -8.11 12.31 -15.09
C GLY A 401 -8.94 12.48 -13.82
N GLU A 402 -9.76 11.50 -13.45
CA GLU A 402 -10.64 11.56 -12.28
C GLU A 402 -10.04 10.80 -11.08
N PRO A 403 -10.31 11.23 -9.83
CA PRO A 403 -10.05 10.42 -8.65
C PRO A 403 -10.74 9.06 -8.76
N LEU A 404 -10.02 7.99 -8.43
CA LEU A 404 -10.53 6.62 -8.56
C LEU A 404 -11.42 6.19 -7.38
N PHE A 405 -11.61 7.08 -6.42
CA PHE A 405 -12.46 6.90 -5.25
C PHE A 405 -13.13 8.23 -4.89
N ARG A 406 -14.40 8.18 -4.47
CA ARG A 406 -15.17 9.34 -3.99
C ARG A 406 -16.22 8.93 -2.98
N ALA A 407 -16.69 9.89 -2.20
CA ALA A 407 -17.74 9.72 -1.21
C ALA A 407 -18.93 10.63 -1.52
N THR A 408 -20.14 10.09 -1.38
CA THR A 408 -21.38 10.86 -1.38
C THR A 408 -22.08 10.64 -0.03
N TRP A 409 -22.41 11.72 0.65
CA TRP A 409 -23.09 11.73 1.94
C TRP A 409 -24.47 12.33 1.80
N LEU A 410 -25.52 11.51 1.96
CA LEU A 410 -26.88 12.01 2.15
C LEU A 410 -27.05 12.28 3.64
N ARG A 411 -27.10 13.56 3.97
CA ARG A 411 -27.12 14.06 5.33
C ARG A 411 -28.55 14.25 5.80
N GLY A 412 -29.02 13.38 6.70
CA GLY A 412 -30.19 13.63 7.54
C GLY A 412 -29.83 14.27 8.88
N GLU A 413 -30.80 14.37 9.79
CA GLU A 413 -30.61 14.96 11.12
C GLU A 413 -29.94 13.99 12.12
N GLN A 414 -30.39 12.73 12.12
CA GLN A 414 -29.86 11.65 12.98
C GLN A 414 -29.35 10.46 12.16
N GLU A 415 -29.95 10.20 11.00
CA GLU A 415 -29.54 9.15 10.09
C GLU A 415 -28.84 9.73 8.86
N HIS A 416 -27.77 9.05 8.46
CA HIS A 416 -26.87 9.46 7.40
C HIS A 416 -26.61 8.27 6.49
N ASP A 417 -26.67 8.50 5.19
CA ASP A 417 -26.30 7.48 4.20
C ASP A 417 -24.97 7.87 3.53
N LEU A 418 -23.97 7.01 3.66
CA LEU A 418 -22.66 7.17 3.04
C LEU A 418 -22.51 6.19 1.88
N LEU A 419 -22.32 6.73 0.67
CA LEU A 419 -21.97 5.97 -0.52
C LEU A 419 -20.49 6.13 -0.80
N LEU A 420 -19.73 5.05 -0.62
CA LEU A 420 -18.31 4.97 -0.88
C LEU A 420 -18.08 4.29 -2.23
N THR A 421 -17.62 5.06 -3.21
CA THR A 421 -17.60 4.64 -4.61
C THR A 421 -16.16 4.56 -5.11
N THR A 422 -15.77 3.42 -5.67
CA THR A 422 -14.42 3.19 -6.19
C THR A 422 -14.42 2.55 -7.57
N SER A 423 -13.36 2.78 -8.34
CA SER A 423 -13.07 1.98 -9.53
C SER A 423 -12.71 0.55 -9.11
N HIS A 424 -13.35 -0.45 -9.72
CA HIS A 424 -13.05 -1.87 -9.48
C HIS A 424 -11.61 -2.24 -9.89
N ARG A 425 -10.94 -1.39 -10.68
CA ARG A 425 -9.53 -1.54 -11.07
C ARG A 425 -8.56 -1.57 -9.89
N ILE A 426 -8.89 -0.89 -8.79
CA ILE A 426 -7.99 -0.70 -7.65
C ILE A 426 -8.43 -1.45 -6.40
N CYS A 427 -9.69 -1.91 -6.35
CA CYS A 427 -10.29 -2.53 -5.17
C CYS A 427 -11.11 -3.77 -5.55
N ASP A 428 -11.00 -4.82 -4.73
CA ASP A 428 -11.98 -5.91 -4.62
C ASP A 428 -12.97 -5.67 -3.46
N GLY A 429 -13.94 -6.56 -3.26
CA GLY A 429 -14.93 -6.42 -2.17
C GLY A 429 -14.29 -6.42 -0.78
N ALA A 430 -13.22 -7.17 -0.57
CA ALA A 430 -12.46 -7.15 0.69
C ALA A 430 -11.75 -5.80 0.90
N SER A 431 -11.16 -5.21 -0.16
CA SER A 431 -10.57 -3.87 -0.14
C SER A 431 -11.58 -2.81 0.28
N MET A 432 -12.81 -2.88 -0.24
CA MET A 432 -13.86 -1.94 0.14
C MET A 432 -14.26 -2.07 1.61
N LEU A 433 -14.31 -3.30 2.15
CA LEU A 433 -14.53 -3.49 3.58
C LEU A 433 -13.40 -2.90 4.44
N ILE A 434 -12.14 -3.01 4.00
CA ILE A 434 -10.99 -2.36 4.66
C ILE A 434 -11.21 -0.85 4.69
N LEU A 435 -11.52 -0.24 3.54
CA LEU A 435 -11.75 1.20 3.44
C LEU A 435 -12.92 1.66 4.32
N VAL A 436 -14.04 0.93 4.33
CA VAL A 436 -15.21 1.25 5.16
C VAL A 436 -14.82 1.22 6.64
N ARG A 437 -14.15 0.15 7.09
CA ARG A 437 -13.70 0.01 8.49
C ARG A 437 -12.76 1.15 8.88
N GLU A 438 -11.76 1.44 8.06
CA GLU A 438 -10.79 2.49 8.36
C GLU A 438 -11.42 3.89 8.38
N ILE A 439 -12.36 4.20 7.48
CA ILE A 439 -13.12 5.45 7.51
C ILE A 439 -13.93 5.56 8.80
N LEU A 440 -14.66 4.51 9.16
CA LEU A 440 -15.48 4.47 10.38
C LEU A 440 -14.63 4.56 11.66
N GLU A 441 -13.47 3.88 11.70
CA GLU A 441 -12.52 3.98 12.80
C GLU A 441 -11.95 5.40 12.94
N CYS A 442 -11.62 6.06 11.82
CA CYS A 442 -11.17 7.45 11.84
C CYS A 442 -12.26 8.42 12.30
N LEU A 443 -13.52 8.13 12.01
CA LEU A 443 -14.68 8.91 12.47
C LEU A 443 -14.92 8.76 13.98
N ARG A 444 -14.56 7.61 14.57
CA ARG A 444 -14.74 7.33 16.00
C ARG A 444 -13.94 8.28 16.89
N GLU A 445 -12.70 8.60 16.51
CA GLU A 445 -11.77 9.43 17.28
C GLU A 445 -11.21 10.56 16.40
N ILE A 446 -12.02 11.61 16.20
CA ILE A 446 -11.68 12.78 15.36
C ILE A 446 -10.31 13.40 15.73
N ALA A 447 -9.88 13.25 16.99
CA ALA A 447 -8.65 13.82 17.53
C ALA A 447 -7.38 12.97 17.38
N ALA A 448 -7.42 11.79 16.74
CA ALA A 448 -6.27 10.89 16.57
C ALA A 448 -5.74 10.88 15.11
N PRO A 449 -5.00 11.92 14.67
CA PRO A 449 -4.43 11.98 13.33
C PRO A 449 -3.33 10.92 13.15
N ASN A 450 -3.22 10.37 11.93
CA ASN A 450 -2.17 9.44 11.50
C ASN A 450 -2.17 8.07 12.18
N ARG A 451 -3.37 7.57 12.52
CA ARG A 451 -3.59 6.19 12.97
C ARG A 451 -3.20 5.17 11.89
N LEU A 452 -3.38 5.55 10.62
CA LEU A 452 -3.22 4.69 9.47
C LEU A 452 -1.81 4.81 8.89
N ILE A 453 -1.08 3.70 8.80
CA ILE A 453 0.31 3.66 8.36
C ILE A 453 0.39 3.52 6.82
N PRO A 454 0.95 4.50 6.10
CA PRO A 454 1.10 4.41 4.65
C PRO A 454 2.07 3.30 4.19
N TYR A 455 1.81 2.77 3.00
CA TYR A 455 2.64 1.75 2.37
C TYR A 455 3.00 2.11 0.92
N GLN A 456 3.93 1.37 0.32
CA GLN A 456 4.32 1.55 -1.08
C GLN A 456 3.26 0.96 -2.02
N PRO A 457 3.04 1.52 -3.23
CA PRO A 457 2.08 0.96 -4.17
C PRO A 457 2.35 -0.53 -4.43
N ILE A 458 1.32 -1.36 -4.27
CA ILE A 458 1.36 -2.78 -4.60
C ILE A 458 0.65 -3.04 -5.92
N THR A 459 1.20 -3.95 -6.71
CA THR A 459 0.75 -4.23 -8.08
C THR A 459 0.66 -5.75 -8.31
N PRO A 460 -0.12 -6.20 -9.32
CA PRO A 460 -0.12 -7.62 -9.68
C PRO A 460 1.27 -8.16 -10.06
N ARG A 461 2.21 -7.30 -10.46
CA ARG A 461 3.59 -7.68 -10.76
C ARG A 461 4.40 -8.03 -9.51
N ASP A 462 4.09 -7.40 -8.38
CA ASP A 462 4.76 -7.66 -7.11
C ASP A 462 4.42 -9.06 -6.59
N LEU A 463 3.19 -9.54 -6.85
CA LEU A 463 2.76 -10.91 -6.52
C LEU A 463 3.48 -11.99 -7.33
N ILE A 464 4.09 -11.64 -8.47
CA ILE A 464 4.79 -12.59 -9.35
C ILE A 464 6.30 -12.37 -9.41
N ALA A 465 6.86 -11.49 -8.58
CA ALA A 465 8.29 -11.17 -8.58
C ALA A 465 9.19 -12.42 -8.47
N ASP A 466 8.77 -13.38 -7.65
CA ASP A 466 9.51 -14.62 -7.39
C ASP A 466 9.02 -15.81 -8.25
N TYR A 467 7.97 -15.61 -9.05
CA TYR A 467 7.44 -16.67 -9.90
C TYR A 467 8.40 -16.99 -11.06
N ARG A 468 8.65 -18.28 -11.30
CA ARG A 468 9.43 -18.78 -12.44
C ARG A 468 8.61 -19.85 -13.16
N PRO A 469 8.24 -19.64 -14.44
CA PRO A 469 7.47 -20.64 -15.17
C PRO A 469 8.31 -21.88 -15.44
N SER A 470 7.71 -23.06 -15.35
CA SER A 470 8.37 -24.35 -15.65
C SER A 470 8.86 -24.46 -17.10
N SER A 471 8.18 -23.79 -18.03
CA SER A 471 8.61 -23.68 -19.42
C SER A 471 8.31 -22.29 -20.00
N VAL A 472 9.36 -21.48 -20.10
CA VAL A 472 9.29 -20.12 -20.68
C VAL A 472 8.84 -20.18 -22.15
N TRP A 473 9.34 -21.14 -22.92
CA TRP A 473 9.03 -21.25 -24.35
C TRP A 473 7.56 -21.60 -24.61
N LYS A 474 6.99 -22.58 -23.88
CA LYS A 474 5.56 -22.90 -23.98
C LYS A 474 4.68 -21.69 -23.63
N SER A 475 5.05 -20.95 -22.58
CA SER A 475 4.33 -19.74 -22.16
C SER A 475 4.39 -18.64 -23.24
N LYS A 476 5.56 -18.45 -23.87
CA LYS A 476 5.75 -17.49 -24.98
C LYS A 476 4.94 -17.88 -26.21
N LEU A 477 4.93 -19.17 -26.58
CA LEU A 477 4.18 -19.65 -27.73
C LEU A 477 2.66 -19.50 -27.53
N ALA A 478 2.16 -19.85 -26.34
CA ALA A 478 0.76 -19.63 -25.98
C ALA A 478 0.39 -18.14 -25.97
N ALA A 479 1.24 -17.28 -25.40
CA ALA A 479 1.03 -15.83 -25.40
C ALA A 479 1.09 -15.24 -26.81
N TRP A 480 1.96 -15.74 -27.69
CA TRP A 480 2.00 -15.35 -29.10
C TRP A 480 0.69 -15.70 -29.82
N GLY A 481 0.21 -16.94 -29.66
CA GLY A 481 -1.08 -17.35 -30.22
C GLY A 481 -2.24 -16.49 -29.74
N MET A 482 -2.32 -16.23 -28.43
CA MET A 482 -3.35 -15.35 -27.86
C MET A 482 -3.21 -13.90 -28.36
N ASN A 483 -2.00 -13.38 -28.46
CA ASN A 483 -1.75 -12.03 -29.01
C ASN A 483 -2.14 -11.91 -30.48
N CYS A 484 -2.16 -12.99 -31.26
CA CYS A 484 -2.73 -13.00 -32.61
C CYS A 484 -4.26 -12.91 -32.57
N VAL A 485 -4.93 -13.62 -31.65
CA VAL A 485 -6.38 -13.49 -31.43
C VAL A 485 -6.74 -12.08 -30.98
N LEU A 486 -5.93 -11.45 -30.13
CA LEU A 486 -6.15 -10.05 -29.71
C LEU A 486 -5.98 -9.01 -30.84
N ARG A 487 -5.55 -9.41 -32.04
CA ARG A 487 -5.55 -8.53 -33.24
C ARG A 487 -6.89 -8.52 -33.99
N LEU A 488 -7.90 -9.23 -33.49
CA LEU A 488 -9.25 -9.20 -34.07
C LEU A 488 -9.76 -7.75 -34.21
N PRO A 489 -10.62 -7.48 -35.21
CA PRO A 489 -11.17 -6.14 -35.42
C PRO A 489 -11.87 -5.60 -34.18
N GLU A 490 -11.57 -4.35 -33.85
CA GLU A 490 -12.19 -3.65 -32.73
C GLU A 490 -13.66 -3.33 -33.01
N SER A 491 -14.56 -3.73 -32.10
CA SER A 491 -15.95 -3.31 -32.14
C SER A 491 -16.03 -1.85 -31.74
N ARG A 492 -16.65 -1.01 -32.58
CA ARG A 492 -16.94 0.40 -32.27
C ARG A 492 -18.29 0.60 -31.58
N LYS A 493 -19.16 -0.42 -31.58
CA LYS A 493 -20.46 -0.35 -30.92
C LYS A 493 -20.30 -0.58 -29.41
N PRO A 494 -20.77 0.34 -28.55
CA PRO A 494 -20.71 0.18 -27.10
C PRO A 494 -21.37 -1.13 -26.64
N LEU A 495 -20.93 -1.67 -25.51
CA LEU A 495 -21.70 -2.66 -24.77
C LEU A 495 -22.76 -1.92 -23.96
N GLU A 496 -24.02 -2.32 -24.10
CA GLU A 496 -25.08 -1.91 -23.20
C GLU A 496 -25.31 -3.06 -22.22
N ASN A 497 -25.01 -2.80 -20.95
CA ASN A 497 -25.32 -3.70 -19.85
C ASN A 497 -26.57 -3.17 -19.14
N ARG A 498 -27.56 -4.04 -18.95
CA ARG A 498 -28.81 -3.76 -18.24
C ARG A 498 -28.81 -4.58 -16.97
N GLU A 499 -28.03 -4.11 -16.01
CA GLU A 499 -27.93 -4.76 -14.70
C GLU A 499 -29.16 -4.44 -13.86
N HIS A 500 -29.69 -5.47 -13.23
CA HIS A 500 -30.69 -5.37 -12.18
C HIS A 500 -30.17 -6.04 -10.92
N PHE A 501 -30.72 -5.62 -9.80
CA PHE A 501 -30.27 -6.00 -8.48
C PHE A 501 -31.46 -6.52 -7.68
N LEU A 502 -31.27 -7.66 -7.02
CA LEU A 502 -32.27 -8.24 -6.12
C LEU A 502 -31.64 -8.45 -4.75
N GLU A 503 -32.21 -7.79 -3.75
CA GLU A 503 -31.79 -7.83 -2.35
C GLU A 503 -32.78 -8.64 -1.52
N TRP A 504 -32.27 -9.50 -0.65
CA TRP A 504 -33.07 -10.16 0.38
C TRP A 504 -32.22 -10.55 1.59
N ARG A 505 -32.88 -10.95 2.68
CA ARG A 505 -32.23 -11.34 3.93
C ARG A 505 -32.93 -12.54 4.55
N ALA A 506 -32.14 -13.36 5.25
CA ALA A 506 -32.66 -14.21 6.30
C ALA A 506 -32.68 -13.39 7.59
N ASP A 507 -33.78 -13.46 8.34
CA ASP A 507 -33.87 -12.79 9.63
C ASP A 507 -32.83 -13.35 10.63
N VAL A 508 -32.71 -12.69 11.79
CA VAL A 508 -31.73 -13.07 12.82
C VAL A 508 -31.92 -14.51 13.29
N PHE A 509 -33.18 -14.98 13.37
CA PHE A 509 -33.49 -16.33 13.87
C PHE A 509 -33.07 -17.42 12.87
N LEU A 510 -33.46 -17.29 11.60
CA LEU A 510 -33.07 -18.20 10.54
C LEU A 510 -31.55 -18.18 10.32
N SER A 511 -30.94 -17.00 10.34
CA SER A 511 -29.49 -16.83 10.22
C SER A 511 -28.74 -17.58 11.33
N GLU A 512 -29.20 -17.46 12.57
CA GLU A 512 -28.61 -18.16 13.70
C GLU A 512 -28.82 -19.68 13.60
N ARG A 513 -30.00 -20.15 13.20
CA ARG A 513 -30.27 -21.58 12.98
C ARG A 513 -29.38 -22.17 11.90
N LEU A 514 -29.22 -21.49 10.78
CA LEU A 514 -28.33 -21.90 9.68
C LEU A 514 -26.88 -22.00 10.15
N ARG A 515 -26.43 -21.01 10.92
CA ARG A 515 -25.08 -20.99 11.52
C ARG A 515 -24.88 -22.17 12.49
N GLN A 516 -25.82 -22.37 13.42
CA GLN A 516 -25.75 -23.44 14.40
C GLN A 516 -25.80 -24.83 13.74
N ARG A 517 -26.71 -25.02 12.78
CA ARG A 517 -26.84 -26.29 12.06
C ARG A 517 -25.59 -26.60 11.25
N SER A 518 -25.03 -25.62 10.54
CA SER A 518 -23.76 -25.79 9.81
C SER A 518 -22.65 -26.27 10.75
N LYS A 519 -22.54 -25.66 11.94
CA LYS A 519 -21.57 -26.05 12.96
C LYS A 519 -21.80 -27.48 13.49
N GLN A 520 -23.05 -27.85 13.76
CA GLN A 520 -23.40 -29.21 14.21
C GLN A 520 -23.04 -30.28 13.17
N GLU A 521 -23.23 -29.95 11.90
CA GLU A 521 -22.99 -30.87 10.77
C GLU A 521 -21.52 -30.89 10.32
N GLY A 522 -20.63 -30.13 10.97
CA GLY A 522 -19.22 -30.06 10.60
C GLY A 522 -18.97 -29.40 9.24
N ALA A 523 -19.88 -28.55 8.77
CA ALA A 523 -19.77 -27.86 7.49
C ALA A 523 -19.66 -26.33 7.67
N SER A 524 -19.05 -25.65 6.69
CA SER A 524 -19.09 -24.18 6.66
C SER A 524 -20.42 -23.64 6.10
N VAL A 525 -20.82 -22.46 6.56
CA VAL A 525 -21.96 -21.71 5.99
C VAL A 525 -21.78 -21.46 4.48
N HIS A 526 -20.55 -21.22 4.02
CA HIS A 526 -20.26 -21.09 2.58
C HIS A 526 -20.55 -22.38 1.80
N ALA A 527 -20.17 -23.54 2.34
CA ALA A 527 -20.47 -24.83 1.71
C ALA A 527 -21.98 -25.13 1.69
N MET A 528 -22.69 -24.84 2.79
CA MET A 528 -24.15 -24.93 2.85
C MET A 528 -24.82 -24.09 1.75
N PHE A 529 -24.40 -22.83 1.56
CA PHE A 529 -24.93 -21.99 0.49
C PHE A 529 -24.63 -22.53 -0.91
N LEU A 530 -23.45 -23.13 -1.12
CA LEU A 530 -23.12 -23.75 -2.40
C LEU A 530 -24.03 -24.95 -2.72
N VAL A 531 -24.40 -25.76 -1.72
CA VAL A 531 -25.38 -26.85 -1.91
C VAL A 531 -26.76 -26.28 -2.24
N ALA A 532 -27.20 -25.23 -1.52
CA ALA A 532 -28.46 -24.58 -1.80
C ALA A 532 -28.51 -23.97 -3.21
N LEU A 533 -27.40 -23.37 -3.68
CA LEU A 533 -27.29 -22.88 -5.05
C LEU A 533 -27.31 -24.01 -6.08
N ASP A 534 -26.53 -25.08 -5.86
CA ASP A 534 -26.52 -26.24 -6.77
C ASP A 534 -27.92 -26.83 -6.98
N ARG A 535 -28.73 -26.88 -5.91
CA ARG A 535 -30.12 -27.34 -5.97
C ARG A 535 -31.11 -26.31 -6.54
N ALA A 536 -30.85 -25.01 -6.39
CA ALA A 536 -31.73 -23.94 -6.89
C ALA A 536 -31.54 -23.64 -8.38
N LEU A 537 -30.29 -23.65 -8.87
CA LEU A 537 -29.92 -23.25 -10.23
C LEU A 537 -30.66 -24.02 -11.36
N PRO A 538 -30.95 -25.34 -11.23
CA PRO A 538 -31.74 -26.07 -12.23
C PRO A 538 -33.13 -25.49 -12.47
N ALA A 539 -33.80 -24.99 -11.42
CA ALA A 539 -35.12 -24.36 -11.56
C ALA A 539 -35.06 -23.01 -12.28
N VAL A 540 -33.89 -22.37 -12.33
CA VAL A 540 -33.67 -21.05 -12.93
C VAL A 540 -33.25 -21.18 -14.39
N PHE A 541 -32.33 -22.11 -14.67
CA PHE A 541 -31.65 -22.22 -15.96
C PHE A 541 -32.04 -23.46 -16.76
N GLY A 542 -32.75 -24.44 -16.17
CA GLY A 542 -33.11 -25.69 -16.82
C GLY A 542 -31.90 -26.40 -17.43
N GLY A 543 -31.99 -26.79 -18.71
CA GLY A 543 -30.88 -27.40 -19.45
C GLY A 543 -29.63 -26.52 -19.63
N ASN A 544 -29.72 -25.21 -19.33
CA ASN A 544 -28.59 -24.27 -19.41
C ASN A 544 -27.88 -24.04 -18.07
N THR A 545 -28.16 -24.85 -17.05
CA THR A 545 -27.54 -24.76 -15.72
C THR A 545 -26.00 -24.68 -15.83
N PRO A 546 -25.36 -23.73 -15.13
CA PRO A 546 -23.89 -23.65 -15.08
C PRO A 546 -23.31 -24.99 -14.62
N LYS A 547 -22.18 -25.42 -15.21
CA LYS A 547 -21.48 -26.67 -14.81
C LYS A 547 -20.67 -26.54 -13.52
N TRP A 548 -20.43 -25.32 -13.08
CA TRP A 548 -19.74 -25.00 -11.84
C TRP A 548 -20.15 -23.61 -11.37
N ILE A 549 -19.95 -23.37 -10.07
CA ILE A 549 -20.04 -22.07 -9.42
C ILE A 549 -18.61 -21.57 -9.17
N GLU A 550 -18.31 -20.33 -9.57
CA GLU A 550 -17.02 -19.70 -9.34
C GLU A 550 -16.99 -18.93 -8.02
N ASN A 551 -15.94 -19.11 -7.24
CA ASN A 551 -15.82 -18.58 -5.88
C ASN A 551 -14.55 -17.75 -5.74
N PRO A 552 -14.65 -16.41 -5.60
CA PRO A 552 -13.51 -15.54 -5.40
C PRO A 552 -12.75 -15.85 -4.10
N VAL A 553 -11.44 -15.67 -4.15
CA VAL A 553 -10.52 -15.93 -3.04
C VAL A 553 -9.88 -14.62 -2.59
N ASP A 554 -10.00 -14.31 -1.31
CA ASP A 554 -9.20 -13.26 -0.67
C ASP A 554 -7.74 -13.72 -0.57
N ILE A 555 -6.83 -13.05 -1.26
CA ILE A 555 -5.41 -13.42 -1.32
C ILE A 555 -4.56 -12.77 -0.21
N ARG A 556 -5.21 -12.12 0.77
CA ARG A 556 -4.58 -11.60 2.00
C ARG A 556 -4.41 -12.72 3.03
N ARG A 557 -4.16 -12.37 4.29
CA ARG A 557 -3.98 -13.27 5.45
C ARG A 557 -2.74 -14.14 5.34
N GLY A 558 -1.61 -13.50 5.01
CA GLY A 558 -0.30 -14.15 4.90
C GLY A 558 -0.10 -15.03 3.66
N ARG A 559 -1.07 -15.08 2.74
CA ARG A 559 -0.99 -15.90 1.51
C ARG A 559 0.04 -15.39 0.51
N PHE A 560 0.29 -14.08 0.48
CA PHE A 560 1.37 -13.47 -0.30
C PHE A 560 2.19 -12.51 0.59
N PRO A 561 3.53 -12.67 0.69
CA PRO A 561 4.36 -11.85 1.59
C PRO A 561 4.28 -10.34 1.33
N ALA A 562 4.10 -9.95 0.06
CA ALA A 562 4.05 -8.56 -0.40
C ALA A 562 2.73 -7.85 -0.07
N LEU A 563 1.62 -8.60 0.10
CA LEU A 563 0.29 -8.05 0.34
C LEU A 563 -0.12 -8.27 1.81
N LYS A 564 -0.27 -7.18 2.56
CA LYS A 564 -0.73 -7.23 3.96
C LYS A 564 -2.25 -7.14 4.06
N ASP A 565 -2.78 -7.48 5.22
CA ASP A 565 -4.21 -7.66 5.46
C ASP A 565 -4.98 -6.35 5.43
N ASP A 566 -4.30 -5.24 5.65
CA ASP A 566 -4.81 -3.87 5.66
C ASP A 566 -4.51 -3.11 4.36
N MET A 567 -4.17 -3.83 3.28
CA MET A 567 -3.89 -3.24 1.96
C MET A 567 -5.04 -3.47 0.98
N ILE A 568 -5.37 -2.42 0.22
CA ILE A 568 -6.27 -2.52 -0.93
C ILE A 568 -5.55 -3.09 -2.15
N PHE A 569 -6.25 -3.95 -2.89
CA PHE A 569 -5.73 -4.65 -4.05
C PHE A 569 -6.87 -5.16 -4.94
N PHE A 570 -6.60 -5.31 -6.23
CA PHE A 570 -7.46 -6.03 -7.15
C PHE A 570 -6.66 -7.07 -7.96
N GLY A 571 -7.24 -8.25 -8.16
CA GLY A 571 -6.64 -9.36 -8.90
C GLY A 571 -6.55 -10.67 -8.13
N GLY A 572 -7.49 -10.90 -7.20
CA GLY A 572 -7.67 -12.20 -6.56
C GLY A 572 -8.06 -13.30 -7.55
N GLY A 573 -7.78 -14.55 -7.18
CA GLY A 573 -8.17 -15.73 -7.95
C GLY A 573 -9.59 -16.21 -7.62
N ASN A 574 -10.06 -17.22 -8.36
CA ASN A 574 -11.33 -17.90 -8.14
C ASN A 574 -11.16 -19.42 -8.18
N PHE A 575 -11.73 -20.16 -7.23
CA PHE A 575 -11.85 -21.62 -7.33
C PHE A 575 -13.24 -22.05 -7.82
N LYS A 576 -13.35 -23.29 -8.29
CA LYS A 576 -14.58 -23.83 -8.91
C LYS A 576 -15.16 -24.97 -8.10
N VAL A 577 -16.48 -24.93 -7.88
CA VAL A 577 -17.27 -26.01 -7.28
C VAL A 577 -18.24 -26.54 -8.33
N MET A 578 -18.18 -27.84 -8.60
CA MET A 578 -19.00 -28.48 -9.64
C MET A 578 -20.46 -28.59 -9.21
N THR A 579 -21.36 -28.36 -10.16
CA THR A 579 -22.82 -28.48 -10.00
C THR A 579 -23.36 -29.75 -10.66
N GLY A 580 -24.66 -30.02 -10.47
CA GLY A 580 -25.38 -31.10 -11.14
C GLY A 580 -25.11 -32.49 -10.56
N ARG A 581 -24.95 -32.57 -9.23
CA ARG A 581 -24.89 -33.83 -8.48
C ARG A 581 -26.30 -34.43 -8.29
N SER A 582 -26.38 -35.70 -7.85
CA SER A 582 -27.67 -36.39 -7.71
C SER A 582 -28.55 -35.68 -6.67
N PRO A 583 -29.86 -35.48 -6.93
CA PRO A 583 -30.80 -34.96 -5.94
C PRO A 583 -30.88 -35.83 -4.67
N ASP A 584 -30.57 -37.12 -4.79
CA ASP A 584 -30.63 -38.11 -3.70
C ASP A 584 -29.44 -37.99 -2.72
N GLU A 585 -28.43 -37.19 -3.04
CA GLU A 585 -27.31 -36.93 -2.13
C GLU A 585 -27.79 -36.08 -0.95
N GLU A 586 -27.62 -36.58 0.27
CA GLU A 586 -28.02 -35.90 1.50
C GLU A 586 -27.39 -34.50 1.60
N PHE A 587 -28.21 -33.51 2.02
CA PHE A 587 -27.84 -32.09 1.93
C PHE A 587 -26.56 -31.77 2.71
N TRP A 588 -26.47 -32.28 3.95
CA TRP A 588 -25.37 -32.01 4.85
C TRP A 588 -24.13 -32.86 4.55
N ASP A 589 -24.29 -34.06 3.97
CA ASP A 589 -23.17 -34.85 3.45
C ASP A 589 -22.47 -34.10 2.31
N ARG A 590 -23.24 -33.54 1.37
CA ARG A 590 -22.69 -32.71 0.30
C ARG A 590 -22.00 -31.47 0.86
N ALA A 591 -22.60 -30.81 1.86
CA ALA A 591 -22.03 -29.62 2.48
C ALA A 591 -20.69 -29.93 3.18
N ARG A 592 -20.56 -31.07 3.87
CA ARG A 592 -19.30 -31.54 4.43
C ARG A 592 -18.25 -31.82 3.36
N ALA A 593 -18.62 -32.56 2.31
CA ALA A 593 -17.71 -32.87 1.21
C ALA A 593 -17.17 -31.60 0.53
N ILE A 594 -18.04 -30.60 0.30
CA ILE A 594 -17.63 -29.29 -0.22
C ILE A 594 -16.70 -28.58 0.79
N HIS A 595 -17.03 -28.62 2.08
CA HIS A 595 -16.22 -27.99 3.12
C HIS A 595 -14.79 -28.54 3.17
N GLU A 596 -14.63 -29.86 3.09
CA GLU A 596 -13.33 -30.55 3.08
C GLU A 596 -12.48 -30.21 1.84
N GLU A 597 -13.11 -30.08 0.66
CA GLU A 597 -12.36 -29.77 -0.57
C GLU A 597 -11.96 -28.29 -0.73
N ILE A 598 -12.66 -27.36 -0.07
CA ILE A 598 -12.43 -25.90 -0.23
C ILE A 598 -10.98 -25.52 0.09
N HIS A 599 -10.42 -26.03 1.19
CA HIS A 599 -9.05 -25.66 1.58
C HIS A 599 -8.03 -26.09 0.51
N ALA A 600 -8.13 -27.32 0.02
CA ALA A 600 -7.26 -27.83 -1.04
C ALA A 600 -7.41 -27.04 -2.35
N LYS A 601 -8.64 -26.65 -2.70
CA LYS A 601 -8.94 -25.82 -3.89
C LYS A 601 -8.38 -24.41 -3.75
N VAL A 602 -8.49 -23.78 -2.58
CA VAL A 602 -7.90 -22.46 -2.30
C VAL A 602 -6.38 -22.53 -2.40
N GLU A 603 -5.75 -23.53 -1.78
CA GLU A 603 -4.30 -23.73 -1.87
C GLU A 603 -3.81 -23.97 -3.30
N GLN A 604 -4.57 -24.74 -4.09
CA GLN A 604 -4.31 -24.90 -5.52
C GLN A 604 -4.42 -23.56 -6.25
N GLU A 605 -5.47 -22.79 -5.97
CA GLU A 605 -5.71 -21.49 -6.58
C GLU A 605 -4.56 -20.52 -6.31
N LEU A 606 -4.09 -20.43 -5.05
CA LEU A 606 -2.97 -19.58 -4.65
C LEU A 606 -1.67 -19.92 -5.38
N ARG A 607 -1.40 -21.21 -5.64
CA ARG A 607 -0.24 -21.64 -6.46
C ARG A 607 -0.38 -21.25 -7.93
N GLU A 608 -1.60 -21.18 -8.44
CA GLU A 608 -1.90 -20.92 -9.84
C GLU A 608 -2.04 -19.43 -10.18
N ILE A 609 -2.33 -18.56 -9.21
CA ILE A 609 -2.45 -17.11 -9.40
C ILE A 609 -1.17 -16.52 -10.02
N PRO A 610 0.06 -16.79 -9.50
CA PRO A 610 1.26 -16.23 -10.10
C PRO A 610 1.48 -16.66 -11.55
N ARG A 611 1.15 -17.92 -11.88
CA ARG A 611 1.21 -18.41 -13.26
C ARG A 611 0.28 -17.64 -14.19
N ARG A 612 -0.97 -17.40 -13.75
CA ARG A 612 -1.97 -16.66 -14.53
C ARG A 612 -1.61 -15.19 -14.69
N LEU A 613 -1.24 -14.51 -13.60
CA LEU A 613 -0.81 -13.12 -13.65
C LEU A 613 0.43 -12.97 -14.55
N HIS A 614 1.42 -13.87 -14.43
CA HIS A 614 2.58 -13.89 -15.31
C HIS A 614 2.20 -14.07 -16.79
N PHE A 615 1.29 -15.00 -17.10
CA PHE A 615 0.81 -15.19 -18.47
C PHE A 615 0.10 -13.95 -19.02
N LEU A 616 -0.77 -13.32 -18.22
CA LEU A 616 -1.47 -12.09 -18.62
C LEU A 616 -0.49 -10.95 -18.89
N GLU A 617 0.58 -10.81 -18.11
CA GLU A 617 1.62 -9.80 -18.34
C GLU A 617 2.45 -10.04 -19.62
N MET A 618 2.39 -11.22 -20.23
CA MET A 618 3.00 -11.49 -21.55
C MET A 618 2.09 -11.08 -22.72
N LEU A 619 0.82 -10.79 -22.45
CA LEU A 619 -0.14 -10.37 -23.46
C LEU A 619 -0.01 -8.85 -23.72
N ARG A 620 -0.31 -8.46 -24.95
CA ARG A 620 -0.41 -7.04 -25.33
C ARG A 620 -1.55 -6.38 -24.54
N PRO A 621 -1.40 -5.13 -24.10
CA PRO A 621 -2.50 -4.40 -23.46
C PRO A 621 -3.74 -4.41 -24.35
N VAL A 622 -4.89 -4.72 -23.76
CA VAL A 622 -6.17 -4.77 -24.47
C VAL A 622 -6.81 -3.39 -24.42
N SER A 623 -7.22 -2.88 -25.58
CA SER A 623 -8.01 -1.64 -25.66
C SER A 623 -9.45 -1.90 -25.20
N ARG A 624 -10.15 -0.86 -24.74
CA ARG A 624 -11.58 -0.93 -24.40
C ARG A 624 -12.43 -1.57 -25.51
N ARG A 625 -12.14 -1.23 -26.77
CA ARG A 625 -12.87 -1.74 -27.93
C ARG A 625 -12.56 -3.21 -28.23
N GLN A 626 -11.35 -3.65 -27.95
CA GLN A 626 -10.98 -5.06 -28.06
C GLN A 626 -11.72 -5.91 -27.02
N VAL A 627 -11.85 -5.45 -25.77
CA VAL A 627 -12.65 -6.17 -24.77
C VAL A 627 -14.11 -6.29 -25.21
N GLN A 628 -14.68 -5.23 -25.81
CA GLN A 628 -16.03 -5.27 -26.39
C GLN A 628 -16.18 -6.33 -27.49
N THR A 629 -15.19 -6.48 -28.36
CA THR A 629 -15.18 -7.55 -29.38
C THR A 629 -15.20 -8.93 -28.72
N ILE A 630 -14.37 -9.15 -27.70
CA ILE A 630 -14.27 -10.44 -26.99
C ILE A 630 -15.60 -10.82 -26.35
N VAL A 631 -16.26 -9.89 -25.66
CA VAL A 631 -17.58 -10.11 -25.03
C VAL A 631 -18.64 -10.48 -26.06
N ARG A 632 -18.67 -9.76 -27.20
CA ARG A 632 -19.64 -10.01 -28.29
C ARG A 632 -19.42 -11.35 -28.98
N LEU A 633 -18.17 -11.82 -29.09
CA LEU A 633 -17.89 -13.19 -29.55
C LEU A 633 -18.44 -14.23 -28.57
N GLY A 634 -18.46 -13.91 -27.28
CA GLY A 634 -19.15 -14.69 -26.24
C GLY A 634 -20.66 -14.83 -26.49
N ASP A 635 -21.32 -13.79 -27.03
CA ASP A 635 -22.75 -13.82 -27.37
C ASP A 635 -23.04 -14.83 -28.48
N VAL A 636 -22.21 -14.83 -29.54
CA VAL A 636 -22.35 -15.74 -30.69
C VAL A 636 -22.12 -17.20 -30.31
N THR A 637 -21.34 -17.45 -29.24
CA THR A 637 -20.98 -18.79 -28.77
C THR A 637 -21.86 -19.32 -27.64
N LYS A 638 -23.05 -18.72 -27.40
CA LYS A 638 -23.98 -19.07 -26.31
C LYS A 638 -23.36 -19.05 -24.90
N ARG A 639 -22.30 -18.25 -24.72
CA ARG A 639 -21.70 -17.96 -23.40
C ARG A 639 -22.20 -16.64 -22.81
N ASN A 640 -23.12 -15.96 -23.50
CA ASN A 640 -23.81 -14.72 -23.13
C ASN A 640 -22.88 -13.57 -22.69
N GLY A 641 -21.61 -13.60 -23.09
CA GLY A 641 -20.65 -12.52 -22.81
C GLY A 641 -20.25 -12.34 -21.33
N SER A 642 -20.62 -13.26 -20.44
CA SER A 642 -20.11 -13.27 -19.05
C SER A 642 -18.80 -14.06 -18.98
N TRP A 643 -17.82 -13.56 -18.20
CA TRP A 643 -16.60 -14.33 -17.90
C TRP A 643 -16.91 -15.59 -17.08
N ASN A 644 -17.94 -15.52 -16.22
CA ASN A 644 -18.31 -16.56 -15.27
C ASN A 644 -19.78 -16.92 -15.47
N ARG A 645 -20.10 -18.20 -15.74
CA ARG A 645 -21.51 -18.60 -15.94
C ARG A 645 -22.38 -18.37 -14.70
N PHE A 646 -21.79 -18.41 -13.50
CA PHE A 646 -22.39 -17.96 -12.24
C PHE A 646 -21.28 -17.83 -11.18
N ALA A 647 -21.20 -16.68 -10.51
CA ALA A 647 -20.25 -16.46 -9.42
C ALA A 647 -20.96 -16.40 -8.06
N PHE A 648 -20.32 -16.93 -7.01
CA PHE A 648 -20.79 -16.82 -5.64
C PHE A 648 -19.68 -16.26 -4.75
N SER A 649 -19.96 -15.16 -4.07
CA SER A 649 -19.03 -14.51 -3.15
C SER A 649 -19.61 -14.48 -1.75
N ASN A 650 -18.83 -14.90 -0.75
CA ASN A 650 -19.22 -14.83 0.65
C ASN A 650 -18.16 -14.03 1.42
N LEU A 651 -18.53 -12.84 1.90
CA LEU A 651 -17.64 -11.99 2.71
C LEU A 651 -17.62 -12.40 4.19
N GLY A 652 -18.47 -13.35 4.58
CA GLY A 652 -18.59 -13.87 5.94
C GLY A 652 -19.24 -12.87 6.89
N LYS A 653 -18.87 -12.95 8.17
CA LYS A 653 -19.31 -11.99 9.19
C LYS A 653 -18.59 -10.66 8.99
N VAL A 654 -19.37 -9.59 8.86
CA VAL A 654 -18.87 -8.23 8.68
C VAL A 654 -19.09 -7.44 9.95
N ASP A 655 -17.99 -7.23 10.67
CA ASP A 655 -17.92 -6.32 11.81
C ASP A 655 -17.26 -5.01 11.36
N LEU A 656 -17.96 -3.88 11.41
CA LEU A 656 -17.48 -2.61 10.84
C LEU A 656 -16.80 -1.69 11.86
N ILE A 657 -17.21 -1.77 13.12
CA ILE A 657 -16.66 -1.02 14.25
C ILE A 657 -16.63 -1.96 15.46
N GLU A 658 -15.56 -1.85 16.25
CA GLU A 658 -15.44 -2.49 17.56
C GLU A 658 -15.52 -1.44 18.68
N GLY A 659 -16.22 -1.79 19.77
CA GLY A 659 -16.37 -0.94 20.96
C GLY A 659 -17.38 0.21 20.80
N ASP A 660 -17.37 1.11 21.77
CA ASP A 660 -18.26 2.28 21.79
C ASP A 660 -17.82 3.32 20.74
N ALA A 661 -18.78 3.83 19.97
CA ALA A 661 -18.60 4.89 18.99
C ALA A 661 -19.70 5.93 19.16
N PRO A 662 -19.47 7.21 18.77
CA PRO A 662 -20.49 8.26 18.85
C PRO A 662 -21.64 8.08 17.83
N PHE A 663 -21.63 6.98 17.08
CA PHE A 663 -22.62 6.60 16.07
C PHE A 663 -22.69 5.08 15.96
N GLN A 664 -23.79 4.59 15.40
CA GLN A 664 -24.05 3.18 15.13
C GLN A 664 -24.23 2.94 13.63
N VAL A 665 -23.62 1.89 13.09
CA VAL A 665 -23.88 1.47 11.71
C VAL A 665 -25.10 0.56 11.69
N THR A 666 -26.19 1.03 11.08
CA THR A 666 -27.48 0.34 11.09
C THR A 666 -27.73 -0.46 9.81
N ASP A 667 -27.09 -0.09 8.71
CA ASP A 667 -27.25 -0.77 7.42
C ASP A 667 -25.93 -0.79 6.62
N LEU A 668 -25.69 -1.87 5.88
CA LEU A 668 -24.60 -2.02 4.93
C LEU A 668 -25.14 -2.68 3.67
N ARG A 669 -24.85 -2.11 2.49
CA ARG A 669 -25.20 -2.71 1.19
C ARG A 669 -24.06 -2.55 0.20
N ILE A 670 -24.00 -3.47 -0.76
CA ILE A 670 -22.87 -3.59 -1.68
C ILE A 670 -23.42 -3.65 -3.09
N TYR A 671 -23.04 -2.68 -3.91
CA TYR A 671 -23.40 -2.59 -5.32
C TYR A 671 -22.16 -2.60 -6.20
N MET A 672 -22.29 -3.07 -7.43
CA MET A 672 -21.21 -3.11 -8.41
C MET A 672 -21.79 -2.89 -9.80
N HIS A 673 -21.04 -2.23 -10.67
CA HIS A 673 -21.38 -2.07 -12.07
C HIS A 673 -20.17 -2.44 -12.87
N SER A 674 -20.32 -3.34 -13.85
CA SER A 674 -19.23 -3.69 -14.77
C SER A 674 -19.48 -3.06 -16.14
N VAL A 675 -18.46 -2.40 -16.70
CA VAL A 675 -18.56 -1.76 -18.02
C VAL A 675 -18.23 -2.74 -19.14
N HIS A 676 -17.23 -3.60 -18.94
CA HIS A 676 -16.71 -4.50 -19.99
C HIS A 676 -17.14 -5.94 -19.85
N VAL A 677 -17.99 -6.25 -18.87
CA VAL A 677 -18.39 -7.61 -18.52
C VAL A 677 -19.86 -7.61 -18.17
N ARG A 678 -20.61 -8.63 -18.59
CA ARG A 678 -21.93 -8.88 -18.03
C ARG A 678 -21.80 -9.67 -16.73
N ALA A 679 -22.20 -9.06 -15.62
CA ALA A 679 -22.12 -9.69 -14.31
C ALA A 679 -23.28 -10.69 -14.11
N LEU A 680 -22.96 -11.82 -13.46
CA LEU A 680 -23.94 -12.72 -12.86
C LEU A 680 -23.32 -13.28 -11.58
N CYS A 681 -23.71 -12.71 -10.44
CA CYS A 681 -23.11 -12.98 -9.14
C CYS A 681 -24.16 -12.97 -8.02
N LEU A 682 -24.03 -13.90 -7.07
CA LEU A 682 -24.67 -13.80 -5.76
C LEU A 682 -23.61 -13.48 -4.71
N VAL A 683 -23.76 -12.35 -4.04
CA VAL A 683 -22.92 -11.92 -2.92
C VAL A 683 -23.67 -12.14 -1.62
N THR A 684 -23.01 -12.70 -0.62
CA THR A 684 -23.57 -12.86 0.74
C THR A 684 -22.58 -12.41 1.81
N TYR A 685 -23.14 -11.92 2.91
CA TYR A 685 -22.43 -11.49 4.10
C TYR A 685 -23.39 -11.48 5.29
N THR A 686 -22.86 -11.58 6.50
CA THR A 686 -23.64 -11.47 7.73
C THR A 686 -23.35 -10.14 8.39
N PHE A 687 -24.40 -9.35 8.61
CA PHE A 687 -24.31 -8.03 9.24
C PHE A 687 -25.44 -7.88 10.26
N ASN A 688 -25.13 -7.41 11.48
CA ASN A 688 -26.09 -7.31 12.59
C ASN A 688 -26.92 -8.60 12.85
N GLY A 689 -26.28 -9.77 12.70
CA GLY A 689 -26.92 -11.07 12.91
C GLY A 689 -27.78 -11.57 11.75
N GLU A 690 -28.02 -10.75 10.73
CA GLU A 690 -28.78 -11.13 9.52
C GLU A 690 -27.84 -11.58 8.41
N MET A 691 -28.11 -12.74 7.81
CA MET A 691 -27.49 -13.14 6.53
C MET A 691 -28.17 -12.41 5.39
N ARG A 692 -27.40 -11.60 4.69
CA ARG A 692 -27.86 -10.76 3.57
C ARG A 692 -27.40 -11.37 2.26
N PHE A 693 -28.25 -11.22 1.25
CA PHE A 693 -28.06 -11.78 -0.07
C PHE A 693 -28.33 -10.71 -1.11
N TYR A 694 -27.43 -10.65 -2.08
CA TYR A 694 -27.46 -9.66 -3.13
C TYR A 694 -27.15 -10.33 -4.46
N CYS A 695 -28.19 -10.47 -5.30
CA CYS A 695 -28.04 -11.00 -6.65
C CYS A 695 -27.89 -9.84 -7.64
N MET A 696 -26.81 -9.91 -8.42
CA MET A 696 -26.51 -9.00 -9.50
C MET A 696 -26.55 -9.76 -10.82
N GLY A 697 -27.32 -9.26 -11.77
CA GLY A 697 -27.45 -9.88 -13.07
C GLY A 697 -27.66 -8.87 -14.19
N ASP A 698 -26.95 -9.05 -15.31
CA ASP A 698 -27.37 -8.45 -16.58
C ASP A 698 -28.59 -9.20 -17.14
N GLU A 699 -29.57 -8.48 -17.70
CA GLU A 699 -30.79 -9.06 -18.30
C GLU A 699 -30.52 -10.19 -19.32
N LYS A 700 -29.36 -10.21 -19.98
CA LYS A 700 -28.98 -11.29 -20.92
C LYS A 700 -28.41 -12.53 -20.23
N CYS A 701 -28.05 -12.42 -18.96
CA CYS A 701 -27.50 -13.50 -18.15
C CYS A 701 -28.57 -14.14 -17.25
N ILE A 702 -29.44 -13.32 -16.66
CA ILE A 702 -30.58 -13.75 -15.82
C ILE A 702 -31.69 -12.71 -15.98
N SER A 703 -32.95 -13.09 -16.14
CA SER A 703 -34.06 -12.12 -16.11
C SER A 703 -34.47 -11.79 -14.66
N PRO A 704 -35.17 -10.66 -14.41
CA PRO A 704 -35.72 -10.36 -13.08
C PRO A 704 -36.59 -11.50 -12.50
N GLU A 705 -37.39 -12.15 -13.34
CA GLU A 705 -38.23 -13.31 -12.96
C GLU A 705 -37.39 -14.53 -12.57
N GLN A 706 -36.29 -14.77 -13.29
CA GLN A 706 -35.33 -15.83 -12.98
C GLN A 706 -34.58 -15.53 -11.68
N ALA A 707 -34.19 -14.28 -11.44
CA ALA A 707 -33.56 -13.85 -10.18
C ALA A 707 -34.52 -14.05 -8.99
N GLU A 708 -35.81 -13.73 -9.16
CA GLU A 708 -36.83 -13.97 -8.13
C GLU A 708 -37.08 -15.47 -7.89
N THR A 709 -37.05 -16.27 -8.96
CA THR A 709 -37.11 -17.74 -8.86
C THR A 709 -35.91 -18.29 -8.08
N LEU A 710 -34.71 -17.76 -8.35
CA LEU A 710 -33.49 -18.11 -7.62
C LEU A 710 -33.66 -17.78 -6.14
N ARG A 711 -34.08 -16.55 -5.80
CA ARG A 711 -34.32 -16.11 -4.43
C ARG A 711 -35.25 -17.08 -3.69
N ARG A 712 -36.43 -17.34 -4.26
CA ARG A 712 -37.44 -18.20 -3.65
C ARG A 712 -36.92 -19.62 -3.43
N ARG A 713 -36.38 -20.27 -4.48
CA ARG A 713 -35.87 -21.65 -4.37
C ARG A 713 -34.71 -21.76 -3.41
N PHE A 714 -33.78 -20.82 -3.45
CA PHE A 714 -32.63 -20.79 -2.56
C PHE A 714 -33.07 -20.68 -1.10
N MET A 715 -34.02 -19.80 -0.77
CA MET A 715 -34.54 -19.66 0.58
C MET A 715 -35.33 -20.89 1.04
N GLU A 716 -36.22 -21.44 0.20
CA GLU A 716 -36.95 -22.69 0.49
C GLU A 716 -36.00 -23.84 0.87
N ILE A 717 -34.89 -23.98 0.13
CA ILE A 717 -33.89 -25.03 0.39
C ILE A 717 -33.18 -24.80 1.74
N LEU A 718 -32.82 -23.56 2.06
CA LEU A 718 -32.16 -23.24 3.32
C LEU A 718 -33.07 -23.45 4.53
N GLU A 719 -34.34 -23.04 4.43
CA GLU A 719 -35.34 -23.23 5.48
C GLU A 719 -35.58 -24.73 5.74
N ASN A 720 -35.70 -25.54 4.68
CA ASN A 720 -35.84 -26.98 4.80
C ASN A 720 -34.60 -27.65 5.41
N ALA A 721 -33.38 -27.17 5.12
CA ALA A 721 -32.14 -27.73 5.65
C ALA A 721 -31.99 -27.60 7.18
N VAL A 722 -32.76 -26.69 7.80
CA VAL A 722 -32.78 -26.46 9.25
C VAL A 722 -34.10 -26.83 9.90
N ALA A 723 -35.12 -27.25 9.14
CA ALA A 723 -36.42 -27.64 9.67
C ALA A 723 -36.28 -28.81 10.67
N PRO A 724 -37.09 -28.86 11.75
CA PRO A 724 -37.09 -29.99 12.67
C PRO A 724 -37.40 -31.29 11.92
N ALA A 725 -36.65 -32.35 12.21
CA ALA A 725 -36.79 -33.66 11.56
C ALA A 725 -38.23 -34.23 11.63
N ASP A 726 -39.01 -33.82 12.63
CA ASP A 726 -40.39 -34.27 12.86
C ASP A 726 -41.43 -33.69 11.89
N THR A 727 -41.06 -32.71 11.05
CA THR A 727 -42.00 -32.10 10.09
C THR A 727 -42.08 -32.86 8.76
N TYR A 728 -41.03 -33.61 8.38
CA TYR A 728 -41.02 -34.39 7.14
C TYR A 728 -41.64 -35.79 7.30
N ARG A 729 -41.60 -36.38 8.50
CA ARG A 729 -42.28 -37.65 8.80
C ARG A 729 -43.81 -37.49 8.73
N ASN A 730 -44.34 -36.38 9.24
CA ASN A 730 -45.77 -36.11 9.24
C ASN A 730 -46.35 -35.73 7.86
N GLN A 731 -45.54 -35.27 6.90
CA GLN A 731 -46.03 -34.99 5.54
C GLN A 731 -46.05 -36.23 4.63
N ILE A 732 -45.24 -37.25 4.93
CA ILE A 732 -45.28 -38.53 4.20
C ILE A 732 -46.30 -39.49 4.84
N GLU A 733 -46.56 -39.40 6.16
CA GLU A 733 -47.61 -40.20 6.81
C GLU A 733 -49.03 -39.65 6.58
N HIS A 734 -49.22 -38.33 6.39
CA HIS A 734 -50.53 -37.77 6.01
C HIS A 734 -50.88 -37.87 4.51
N ALA A 735 -49.91 -38.20 3.65
CA ALA A 735 -50.17 -38.51 2.24
C ALA A 735 -50.43 -40.02 1.99
N ALA A 736 -50.25 -40.85 3.01
CA ALA A 736 -50.56 -42.29 2.98
C ALA A 736 -51.86 -42.65 3.74
N VAL A 737 -52.51 -41.68 4.39
CA VAL A 737 -53.84 -41.81 4.99
C VAL A 737 -54.66 -40.56 4.65
N ASN A 738 -55.09 -40.47 3.40
CA ASN A 738 -56.31 -39.79 2.93
C ASN A 738 -56.57 -40.12 1.46
#